data_AF-A0A2W5K3W6-F1
#
_entry.id   AF-A0A2W5K3W6-F1
#
_cell.length_a   1.000
_cell.length_b   1.000
_cell.length_c   1.000
_cell.angle_alpha   90.00
_cell.angle_beta   90.00
_cell.angle_gamma   90.00
#
_symmetry.space_group_name_H-M   'P 1'
#
loop_
_entity.id
_entity.type
_entity.pdbx_description
1 polymer ?
#
loop_
_entity_poly.entity_id
_entity_poly.type
_entity_poly.pdbx_seq_one_letter_code
_entity_poly.pdbx_strand_id
1 'polypeptide(L)'
;MLAIRFARTLLCLAALAPFASSQAAVFRVGGSEGGCTHTTIQAAVDAAQNSPGPDVIRVARDAAYTAQQVMISTSQELEIAGGYDNCVTDATSGTTTLDGSGGGGYPVLRLYGDSGALVRLRGLALTGGDNPDSDHGGGILFVGRGRLELHNVSVRQNRAGYGAGIYVRGEDSGEARLVFGRDVIVNNNIAAHSGGGVYIEMARFDMLEPNSVIAFNEALGNGGGGYGGGLILLAKQNAAYARIGSGTPGLGAIYGNRAVHGGGVAVFGDDPGGVTTSTSMIAQLQMYSTVAGTPAAIRQNVATQNGGAIYLRPYEDLDDTIDAETWLWNVDLDGNIAAKGAAVYGASYNSAFGSPIGSSIHFNDTWGAIGWPAAAVCSPGAYCGSVRGNVSQNGAAQPTDGATFHLEQENVILWIGYTGEDMSTVRGGVAIEGNRGGHLIEAGGDTQIRLHNVLVADNESSGVLIRKGDGGVVWLKDVTLAGNAIGAAQVITQGEGLFDLTRSILWQPGKTLLQCSGCDKTFESSIVSERDSLDGGNTPELVAQDPRFLDPEHGDYRPAAASPAVDHAPAVAGGDRDLLGLPRDVDLACRADFRGRRDVGTYERQQLLPLALNVGFDDDLRLWSATHTTWDGTRDAAGSADSGSAHVLLTAPQNVTRAFGASQCIPLPGPGRYTLNGFGRGSGGTLVNADYAGLYWELRHDGGETCSGGTPNASGHLSLGRSSSFNQPGIPVTIELGETQATYRSSLLVVLTASEGNTVVGGEHTMSAWIDDITLTLDCQGDPSDLIFRDDFELP
;
A
#
# COMPACT_ATOMS: atom_id res chain seq x y z
N MET A 1 -15.72 -70.18 51.64
CA MET A 1 -17.19 -70.30 51.74
C MET A 1 -17.76 -69.83 50.41
N LEU A 2 -18.13 -70.78 49.54
CA LEU A 2 -19.51 -71.04 49.07
C LEU A 2 -20.08 -69.85 48.27
N ALA A 3 -20.01 -69.81 46.92
CA ALA A 3 -20.90 -70.49 45.96
C ALA A 3 -22.39 -70.11 46.19
N ILE A 4 -23.16 -69.57 45.23
CA ILE A 4 -23.74 -70.25 44.05
C ILE A 4 -24.47 -69.23 43.12
N ARG A 5 -24.16 -69.35 41.81
CA ARG A 5 -24.97 -69.26 40.54
C ARG A 5 -26.37 -68.60 40.54
N PHE A 6 -26.70 -67.82 39.50
CA PHE A 6 -27.35 -68.33 38.26
C PHE A 6 -27.49 -67.27 37.16
N ALA A 7 -27.36 -67.74 35.92
CA ALA A 7 -27.36 -67.00 34.66
C ALA A 7 -28.74 -66.45 34.25
N ARG A 8 -28.73 -65.38 33.43
CA ARG A 8 -29.74 -65.14 32.39
C ARG A 8 -29.15 -64.35 31.21
N THR A 9 -28.83 -65.08 30.15
CA THR A 9 -28.70 -64.62 28.77
C THR A 9 -30.02 -64.04 28.29
N LEU A 10 -30.06 -62.83 27.71
CA LEU A 10 -31.10 -62.45 26.75
C LEU A 10 -30.65 -61.29 25.83
N LEU A 11 -30.58 -61.61 24.53
CA LEU A 11 -30.75 -60.74 23.35
C LEU A 11 -29.89 -59.45 23.21
N CYS A 12 -28.75 -59.59 22.53
CA CYS A 12 -28.26 -58.53 21.63
C CYS A 12 -29.17 -58.48 20.40
N LEU A 13 -30.14 -57.57 20.39
CA LEU A 13 -30.82 -57.15 19.17
C LEU A 13 -30.01 -56.00 18.58
N ALA A 14 -29.11 -56.31 17.63
CA ALA A 14 -28.47 -55.31 16.80
C ALA A 14 -29.53 -54.66 15.91
N ALA A 15 -30.06 -53.51 16.35
CA ALA A 15 -30.79 -52.61 15.48
C ALA A 15 -29.79 -51.95 14.52
N LEU A 16 -29.58 -52.58 13.36
CA LEU A 16 -29.13 -51.91 12.15
C LEU A 16 -30.21 -50.89 11.78
N ALA A 17 -30.18 -49.72 12.43
CA ALA A 17 -30.88 -48.56 11.91
C ALA A 17 -30.15 -48.14 10.62
N PRO A 18 -30.84 -48.04 9.47
CA PRO A 18 -30.24 -47.39 8.33
C PRO A 18 -30.00 -45.94 8.74
N PHE A 19 -28.74 -45.50 8.75
CA PHE A 19 -28.44 -44.07 8.66
C PHE A 19 -28.96 -43.62 7.30
N ALA A 20 -30.23 -43.22 7.25
CA ALA A 20 -30.74 -42.49 6.11
C ALA A 20 -29.92 -41.21 6.04
N SER A 21 -29.11 -41.06 4.98
CA SER A 21 -28.60 -39.75 4.61
C SER A 21 -29.83 -38.86 4.41
N SER A 22 -30.08 -37.93 5.33
CA SER A 22 -31.13 -36.92 5.14
C SER A 22 -30.75 -36.14 3.89
N GLN A 23 -31.47 -36.36 2.78
CA GLN A 23 -31.35 -35.51 1.60
C GLN A 23 -31.96 -34.16 1.95
N ALA A 24 -31.30 -33.07 1.53
CA ALA A 24 -31.79 -31.74 1.82
C ALA A 24 -33.19 -31.52 1.24
N ALA A 25 -34.14 -31.06 2.06
CA ALA A 25 -35.47 -30.75 1.55
C ALA A 25 -35.42 -29.48 0.71
N VAL A 26 -36.19 -29.45 -0.39
CA VAL A 26 -36.23 -28.29 -1.30
C VAL A 26 -37.61 -27.66 -1.27
N PHE A 27 -37.67 -26.44 -0.75
CA PHE A 27 -38.87 -25.60 -0.73
C PHE A 27 -38.78 -24.57 -1.85
N ARG A 28 -39.84 -24.42 -2.66
CA ARG A 28 -39.86 -23.55 -3.84
C ARG A 28 -40.87 -22.43 -3.63
N VAL A 29 -40.41 -21.19 -3.74
CA VAL A 29 -41.19 -19.98 -3.48
C VAL A 29 -41.33 -19.19 -4.77
N GLY A 30 -42.53 -18.77 -5.13
CA GLY A 30 -42.79 -18.05 -6.37
C GLY A 30 -44.27 -17.71 -6.56
N GLY A 31 -44.63 -17.36 -7.78
CA GLY A 31 -46.00 -17.07 -8.18
C GLY A 31 -46.93 -18.29 -8.06
N SER A 32 -48.23 -18.08 -8.32
CA SER A 32 -49.25 -19.14 -8.27
C SER A 32 -49.20 -20.11 -9.47
N GLU A 33 -48.24 -19.97 -10.38
CA GLU A 33 -48.05 -20.86 -11.52
C GLU A 33 -47.29 -22.14 -11.11
N GLY A 34 -47.68 -23.28 -11.68
CA GLY A 34 -47.45 -24.60 -11.09
C GLY A 34 -45.98 -24.96 -10.84
N GLY A 35 -45.68 -25.40 -9.61
CA GLY A 35 -44.36 -25.89 -9.21
C GLY A 35 -43.87 -25.33 -7.88
N CYS A 36 -44.41 -24.20 -7.43
CA CYS A 36 -44.09 -23.60 -6.14
C CYS A 36 -44.75 -24.38 -5.01
N THR A 37 -44.02 -24.64 -3.93
CA THR A 37 -44.56 -25.24 -2.71
C THR A 37 -45.09 -24.18 -1.74
N HIS A 38 -44.62 -22.94 -1.86
CA HIS A 38 -45.00 -21.82 -1.00
C HIS A 38 -45.15 -20.53 -1.84
N THR A 39 -46.01 -19.62 -1.40
CA THR A 39 -46.19 -18.30 -2.03
C THR A 39 -45.44 -17.19 -1.31
N THR A 40 -44.92 -17.44 -0.11
CA THR A 40 -44.12 -16.49 0.67
C THR A 40 -42.84 -17.16 1.16
N ILE A 41 -41.79 -16.36 1.32
CA ILE A 41 -40.49 -16.84 1.82
C ILE A 41 -40.63 -17.25 3.29
N GLN A 42 -41.38 -16.50 4.11
CA GLN A 42 -41.60 -16.84 5.51
C GLN A 42 -42.25 -18.23 5.67
N ALA A 43 -43.28 -18.55 4.88
CA ALA A 43 -43.92 -19.86 4.98
C ALA A 43 -42.97 -21.02 4.62
N ALA A 44 -42.05 -20.80 3.67
CA ALA A 44 -41.01 -21.79 3.35
C ALA A 44 -39.96 -21.91 4.46
N VAL A 45 -39.60 -20.81 5.13
CA VAL A 45 -38.73 -20.83 6.32
C VAL A 45 -39.38 -21.61 7.46
N ASP A 46 -40.67 -21.36 7.73
CA ASP A 46 -41.42 -22.08 8.77
C ASP A 46 -41.50 -23.58 8.44
N ALA A 47 -41.66 -23.94 7.17
CA ALA A 47 -41.64 -25.35 6.73
C ALA A 47 -40.26 -26.00 6.87
N ALA A 48 -39.19 -25.28 6.52
CA ALA A 48 -37.81 -25.74 6.69
C ALA A 48 -37.46 -25.97 8.17
N GLN A 49 -37.85 -25.08 9.08
CA GLN A 49 -37.62 -25.28 10.52
C GLN A 49 -38.28 -26.55 11.08
N ASN A 50 -39.34 -27.05 10.43
CA ASN A 50 -40.01 -28.30 10.79
C ASN A 50 -39.45 -29.53 10.03
N SER A 51 -38.43 -29.34 9.19
CA SER A 51 -37.74 -30.37 8.40
C SER A 51 -36.35 -30.63 9.01
N PRO A 52 -36.06 -31.82 9.56
CA PRO A 52 -34.76 -32.09 10.15
C PRO A 52 -33.64 -32.23 9.12
N GLY A 53 -32.60 -31.40 9.26
CA GLY A 53 -31.36 -31.50 8.47
C GLY A 53 -31.10 -30.26 7.62
N PRO A 54 -30.15 -30.33 6.67
CA PRO A 54 -29.89 -29.21 5.77
C PRO A 54 -31.09 -28.99 4.84
N ASP A 55 -31.58 -27.76 4.71
CA ASP A 55 -32.69 -27.43 3.81
C ASP A 55 -32.32 -26.34 2.79
N VAL A 56 -33.03 -26.32 1.66
CA VAL A 56 -32.85 -25.33 0.60
C VAL A 56 -34.19 -24.68 0.25
N ILE A 57 -34.25 -23.36 0.34
CA ILE A 57 -35.35 -22.52 -0.15
C ILE A 57 -34.91 -21.89 -1.48
N ARG A 58 -35.62 -22.22 -2.55
CA ARG A 58 -35.41 -21.65 -3.89
C ARG A 58 -36.46 -20.58 -4.15
N VAL A 59 -36.00 -19.35 -4.39
CA VAL A 59 -36.85 -18.18 -4.59
C VAL A 59 -36.84 -17.80 -6.07
N ALA A 60 -37.99 -17.99 -6.71
CA ALA A 60 -38.20 -17.65 -8.12
C ALA A 60 -38.28 -16.14 -8.35
N ARG A 61 -38.23 -15.71 -9.61
CA ARG A 61 -38.36 -14.31 -10.05
C ARG A 61 -39.72 -14.02 -10.69
N ASP A 62 -40.61 -15.02 -10.73
CA ASP A 62 -41.98 -14.92 -11.26
C ASP A 62 -42.98 -14.26 -10.29
N ALA A 63 -42.51 -13.82 -9.11
CA ALA A 63 -43.27 -13.07 -8.13
C ALA A 63 -42.52 -11.83 -7.64
N ALA A 64 -43.28 -10.85 -7.14
CA ALA A 64 -42.73 -9.68 -6.46
C ALA A 64 -42.67 -9.92 -4.94
N TYR A 65 -41.48 -9.73 -4.35
CA TYR A 65 -41.25 -9.85 -2.91
C TYR A 65 -41.07 -8.47 -2.29
N THR A 66 -42.17 -7.75 -2.11
CA THR A 66 -42.22 -6.44 -1.43
C THR A 66 -42.59 -6.59 0.04
N ALA A 67 -42.41 -5.54 0.85
CA ALA A 67 -42.71 -5.54 2.29
C ALA A 67 -42.09 -6.73 3.05
N GLN A 68 -40.90 -7.17 2.63
CA GLN A 68 -40.21 -8.32 3.20
C GLN A 68 -39.66 -8.02 4.60
N GLN A 69 -39.84 -8.97 5.51
CA GLN A 69 -39.38 -8.90 6.91
C GLN A 69 -39.18 -10.31 7.47
N VAL A 70 -38.48 -11.15 6.72
CA VAL A 70 -38.39 -12.60 6.97
C VAL A 70 -37.60 -12.84 8.25
N MET A 71 -38.13 -13.71 9.12
CA MET A 71 -37.50 -14.13 10.36
C MET A 71 -37.07 -15.59 10.26
N ILE A 72 -35.79 -15.84 10.50
CA ILE A 72 -35.16 -17.15 10.52
C ILE A 72 -34.69 -17.39 11.95
N SER A 73 -35.27 -18.38 12.62
CA SER A 73 -34.79 -18.88 13.91
C SER A 73 -34.46 -20.35 13.74
N THR A 74 -33.18 -20.68 13.75
CA THR A 74 -32.72 -22.02 13.36
C THR A 74 -31.46 -22.42 14.13
N SER A 75 -31.31 -23.72 14.32
CA SER A 75 -30.09 -24.39 14.80
C SER A 75 -29.48 -25.32 13.74
N GLN A 76 -30.04 -25.35 12.53
CA GLN A 76 -29.61 -26.22 11.43
C GLN A 76 -29.07 -25.43 10.23
N GLU A 77 -28.68 -26.16 9.19
CA GLU A 77 -28.24 -25.59 7.92
C GLU A 77 -29.45 -25.20 7.05
N LEU A 78 -29.46 -23.96 6.55
CA LEU A 78 -30.50 -23.43 5.68
C LEU A 78 -29.88 -22.61 4.55
N GLU A 79 -30.12 -22.98 3.30
CA GLU A 79 -29.79 -22.14 2.15
C GLU A 79 -31.04 -21.44 1.61
N ILE A 80 -30.96 -20.14 1.37
CA ILE A 80 -31.94 -19.36 0.61
C ILE A 80 -31.26 -18.89 -0.68
N ALA A 81 -31.69 -19.46 -1.80
CA ALA A 81 -31.12 -19.22 -3.11
C ALA A 81 -32.13 -18.53 -4.04
N GLY A 82 -31.77 -17.39 -4.60
CA GLY A 82 -32.51 -16.69 -5.64
C GLY A 82 -32.00 -16.96 -7.05
N GLY A 83 -32.60 -16.27 -8.02
CA GLY A 83 -32.18 -16.29 -9.43
C GLY A 83 -32.90 -17.30 -10.31
N TYR A 84 -33.86 -18.07 -9.76
CA TYR A 84 -34.65 -19.03 -10.52
C TYR A 84 -35.74 -18.30 -11.33
N ASP A 85 -35.97 -18.67 -12.58
CA ASP A 85 -37.01 -18.02 -13.39
C ASP A 85 -38.42 -18.31 -12.88
N ASN A 86 -38.65 -19.56 -12.47
CA ASN A 86 -39.90 -20.05 -11.87
C ASN A 86 -39.58 -21.25 -10.95
N CYS A 87 -40.61 -21.80 -10.30
CA CYS A 87 -40.47 -22.94 -9.39
C CYS A 87 -40.32 -24.33 -10.06
N VAL A 88 -40.16 -24.40 -11.38
CA VAL A 88 -39.98 -25.67 -12.11
C VAL A 88 -38.57 -25.79 -12.67
N THR A 89 -37.95 -24.67 -13.04
CA THR A 89 -36.60 -24.61 -13.59
C THR A 89 -35.54 -24.74 -12.49
N ASP A 90 -34.55 -25.60 -12.71
CA ASP A 90 -33.40 -25.77 -11.81
C ASP A 90 -32.23 -24.80 -12.12
N ALA A 91 -32.25 -24.13 -13.28
CA ALA A 91 -31.21 -23.18 -13.68
C ALA A 91 -31.49 -21.77 -13.13
N THR A 92 -30.43 -21.05 -12.77
CA THR A 92 -30.48 -19.64 -12.38
C THR A 92 -30.04 -18.75 -13.54
N SER A 93 -30.69 -17.59 -13.71
CA SER A 93 -30.42 -16.64 -14.82
C SER A 93 -30.29 -15.18 -14.36
N GLY A 94 -30.24 -14.93 -13.05
CA GLY A 94 -30.09 -13.58 -12.47
C GLY A 94 -30.13 -13.59 -10.94
N THR A 95 -30.58 -12.49 -10.34
CA THR A 95 -30.80 -12.35 -8.89
C THR A 95 -32.29 -12.16 -8.57
N THR A 96 -32.73 -12.67 -7.41
CA THR A 96 -34.08 -12.39 -6.89
C THR A 96 -34.03 -11.21 -5.91
N THR A 97 -34.90 -10.21 -6.10
CA THR A 97 -34.95 -9.02 -5.24
C THR A 97 -35.96 -9.22 -4.12
N LEU A 98 -35.51 -9.00 -2.88
CA LEU A 98 -36.30 -8.97 -1.65
C LEU A 98 -36.30 -7.52 -1.16
N ASP A 99 -37.47 -6.88 -1.24
CA ASP A 99 -37.66 -5.47 -0.94
C ASP A 99 -38.45 -5.31 0.36
N GLY A 100 -37.85 -4.66 1.36
CA GLY A 100 -38.46 -4.37 2.66
C GLY A 100 -39.47 -3.22 2.62
N SER A 101 -39.49 -2.40 1.57
CA SER A 101 -40.28 -1.17 1.53
C SER A 101 -41.79 -1.43 1.64
N GLY A 102 -42.47 -0.56 2.39
CA GLY A 102 -43.88 -0.74 2.73
C GLY A 102 -44.15 -1.85 3.76
N GLY A 103 -43.09 -2.41 4.36
CA GLY A 103 -43.15 -3.34 5.46
C GLY A 103 -43.45 -2.69 6.81
N GLY A 104 -43.12 -3.39 7.89
CA GLY A 104 -43.38 -2.95 9.27
C GLY A 104 -42.33 -2.04 9.88
N GLY A 105 -41.36 -1.53 9.10
CA GLY A 105 -40.17 -0.86 9.65
C GLY A 105 -39.22 -1.88 10.30
N TYR A 106 -38.83 -2.92 9.56
CA TYR A 106 -37.99 -4.00 10.07
C TYR A 106 -36.86 -4.31 9.07
N PRO A 107 -35.81 -5.02 9.52
CA PRO A 107 -34.81 -5.56 8.61
C PRO A 107 -35.46 -6.46 7.54
N VAL A 108 -34.94 -6.44 6.31
CA VAL A 108 -35.41 -7.34 5.24
C VAL A 108 -35.32 -8.81 5.69
N LEU A 109 -34.20 -9.17 6.32
CA LEU A 109 -33.96 -10.47 6.95
C LEU A 109 -33.53 -10.32 8.41
N ARG A 110 -34.12 -11.11 9.30
CA ARG A 110 -33.73 -11.28 10.70
C ARG A 110 -33.33 -12.72 10.94
N LEU A 111 -32.12 -12.92 11.45
CA LEU A 111 -31.56 -14.22 11.78
C LEU A 111 -31.25 -14.28 13.27
N TYR A 112 -31.83 -15.26 13.95
CA TYR A 112 -31.52 -15.66 15.31
C TYR A 112 -30.97 -17.08 15.25
N GLY A 113 -29.64 -17.20 15.24
CA GLY A 113 -28.95 -18.47 15.02
C GLY A 113 -28.35 -19.02 16.31
N ASP A 114 -28.80 -20.20 16.73
CA ASP A 114 -28.19 -20.92 17.86
C ASP A 114 -26.85 -21.57 17.48
N SER A 115 -26.18 -22.21 18.45
CA SER A 115 -24.98 -23.00 18.19
C SER A 115 -25.25 -24.05 17.11
N GLY A 116 -24.45 -24.06 16.05
CA GLY A 116 -24.59 -24.98 14.90
C GLY A 116 -25.41 -24.43 13.73
N ALA A 117 -26.07 -23.28 13.88
CA ALA A 117 -26.80 -22.65 12.78
C ALA A 117 -25.87 -22.24 11.64
N LEU A 118 -26.24 -22.60 10.40
CA LEU A 118 -25.53 -22.23 9.18
C LEU A 118 -26.50 -21.74 8.12
N VAL A 119 -26.59 -20.43 7.94
CA VAL A 119 -27.46 -19.84 6.93
C VAL A 119 -26.65 -19.37 5.73
N ARG A 120 -27.05 -19.77 4.54
CA ARG A 120 -26.44 -19.33 3.29
C ARG A 120 -27.42 -18.54 2.45
N LEU A 121 -27.00 -17.38 1.97
CA LEU A 121 -27.76 -16.56 1.03
C LEU A 121 -27.03 -16.54 -0.32
N ARG A 122 -27.74 -16.86 -1.40
CA ARG A 122 -27.17 -16.92 -2.75
C ARG A 122 -28.04 -16.24 -3.79
N GLY A 123 -27.47 -15.40 -4.66
CA GLY A 123 -28.21 -14.84 -5.80
C GLY A 123 -29.38 -13.94 -5.39
N LEU A 124 -29.23 -13.18 -4.31
CA LEU A 124 -30.28 -12.32 -3.74
C LEU A 124 -29.87 -10.84 -3.77
N ALA A 125 -30.85 -9.97 -3.98
CA ALA A 125 -30.72 -8.53 -3.75
C ALA A 125 -31.63 -8.11 -2.60
N LEU A 126 -31.06 -7.66 -1.48
CA LEU A 126 -31.78 -7.18 -0.30
C LEU A 126 -31.80 -5.64 -0.30
N THR A 127 -32.99 -5.06 -0.35
CA THR A 127 -33.15 -3.60 -0.50
C THR A 127 -34.35 -3.06 0.26
N GLY A 128 -34.36 -1.75 0.50
CA GLY A 128 -35.54 -1.04 0.98
C GLY A 128 -35.93 -1.36 2.42
N GLY A 129 -35.07 -2.04 3.20
CA GLY A 129 -35.28 -2.17 4.63
C GLY A 129 -35.22 -0.80 5.30
N ASP A 130 -36.23 -0.48 6.10
CA ASP A 130 -36.50 0.86 6.65
C ASP A 130 -36.68 0.83 8.17
N ASN A 131 -35.79 0.10 8.84
CA ASN A 131 -35.80 -0.04 10.29
C ASN A 131 -35.65 1.35 10.97
N PRO A 132 -36.39 1.67 12.05
CA PRO A 132 -36.30 2.95 12.72
C PRO A 132 -34.87 3.33 13.13
N ASP A 133 -34.64 4.63 13.29
CA ASP A 133 -33.31 5.16 13.63
C ASP A 133 -32.78 4.67 14.99
N SER A 134 -33.62 4.10 15.86
CA SER A 134 -33.21 3.48 17.13
C SER A 134 -32.80 2.01 17.02
N ASP A 135 -33.03 1.38 15.86
CA ASP A 135 -32.94 -0.08 15.70
C ASP A 135 -31.75 -0.52 14.82
N HIS A 136 -31.59 -1.84 14.70
CA HIS A 136 -30.38 -2.49 14.18
C HIS A 136 -30.67 -3.33 12.93
N GLY A 137 -29.81 -3.23 11.91
CA GLY A 137 -29.94 -4.01 10.68
C GLY A 137 -31.03 -3.48 9.76
N GLY A 138 -30.68 -2.82 8.65
CA GLY A 138 -31.68 -2.43 7.65
C GLY A 138 -31.90 -3.55 6.63
N GLY A 139 -30.83 -4.04 6.02
CA GLY A 139 -30.89 -5.21 5.15
C GLY A 139 -30.96 -6.50 5.94
N ILE A 140 -29.96 -6.73 6.79
CA ILE A 140 -29.84 -7.96 7.58
C ILE A 140 -29.57 -7.62 9.05
N LEU A 141 -30.32 -8.27 9.94
CA LEU A 141 -30.00 -8.38 11.36
C LEU A 141 -29.63 -9.83 11.68
N PHE A 142 -28.44 -10.08 12.20
CA PHE A 142 -28.00 -11.40 12.67
C PHE A 142 -27.57 -11.34 14.13
N VAL A 143 -28.22 -12.13 14.98
CA VAL A 143 -27.87 -12.27 16.40
C VAL A 143 -27.69 -13.75 16.73
N GLY A 144 -26.66 -14.10 17.51
CA GLY A 144 -26.52 -15.43 18.08
C GLY A 144 -25.11 -16.01 18.00
N ARG A 145 -25.01 -17.33 17.75
CA ARG A 145 -23.77 -18.14 17.82
C ARG A 145 -23.52 -18.98 16.56
N GLY A 146 -24.20 -18.63 15.46
CA GLY A 146 -24.15 -19.34 14.18
C GLY A 146 -23.24 -18.69 13.13
N ARG A 147 -23.36 -19.13 11.90
CA ARG A 147 -22.67 -18.57 10.73
C ARG A 147 -23.63 -18.16 9.62
N LEU A 148 -23.44 -16.96 9.09
CA LEU A 148 -24.13 -16.43 7.91
C LEU A 148 -23.13 -16.29 6.75
N GLU A 149 -23.37 -16.98 5.64
CA GLU A 149 -22.54 -16.91 4.43
C GLU A 149 -23.32 -16.26 3.27
N LEU A 150 -22.72 -15.25 2.62
CA LEU A 150 -23.28 -14.56 1.46
C LEU A 150 -22.46 -14.88 0.22
N HIS A 151 -23.09 -15.24 -0.89
CA HIS A 151 -22.41 -15.41 -2.19
C HIS A 151 -23.26 -14.84 -3.33
N ASN A 152 -22.70 -13.97 -4.16
CA ASN A 152 -23.46 -13.29 -5.22
C ASN A 152 -24.73 -12.62 -4.63
N VAL A 153 -24.52 -11.76 -3.63
CA VAL A 153 -25.59 -11.07 -2.89
C VAL A 153 -25.31 -9.58 -2.89
N SER A 154 -26.35 -8.77 -3.16
CA SER A 154 -26.27 -7.33 -2.97
C SER A 154 -27.14 -6.89 -1.79
N VAL A 155 -26.58 -6.15 -0.82
CA VAL A 155 -27.31 -5.51 0.27
C VAL A 155 -27.22 -4.00 0.08
N ARG A 156 -28.32 -3.39 -0.38
CA ARG A 156 -28.28 -2.01 -0.87
C ARG A 156 -29.49 -1.17 -0.49
N GLN A 157 -29.29 0.14 -0.37
CA GLN A 157 -30.38 1.10 -0.18
C GLN A 157 -31.27 0.76 1.03
N ASN A 158 -30.64 0.31 2.10
CA ASN A 158 -31.30 0.04 3.38
C ASN A 158 -30.97 1.15 4.40
N ARG A 159 -31.85 1.31 5.39
CA ARG A 159 -31.74 2.29 6.46
C ARG A 159 -31.98 1.63 7.82
N ALA A 160 -31.19 2.03 8.81
CA ALA A 160 -31.37 1.68 10.23
C ALA A 160 -30.66 2.71 11.13
N GLY A 161 -30.78 2.54 12.44
CA GLY A 161 -29.91 3.23 13.41
C GLY A 161 -28.46 2.77 13.32
N TYR A 162 -28.27 1.45 13.36
CA TYR A 162 -26.96 0.79 13.35
C TYR A 162 -26.90 -0.33 12.33
N GLY A 163 -25.79 -0.45 11.59
CA GLY A 163 -25.59 -1.54 10.63
C GLY A 163 -26.64 -1.53 9.53
N ALA A 164 -26.81 -0.40 8.84
CA ALA A 164 -27.93 -0.22 7.91
C ALA A 164 -27.94 -1.25 6.78
N GLY A 165 -26.77 -1.62 6.24
CA GLY A 165 -26.66 -2.80 5.41
C GLY A 165 -26.85 -4.08 6.22
N ILE A 166 -25.86 -4.40 7.06
CA ILE A 166 -25.80 -5.63 7.85
C ILE A 166 -25.39 -5.30 9.28
N TYR A 167 -26.15 -5.79 10.25
CA TYR A 167 -25.78 -5.77 11.66
C TYR A 167 -25.63 -7.20 12.18
N VAL A 168 -24.49 -7.49 12.81
CA VAL A 168 -24.17 -8.79 13.41
C VAL A 168 -23.77 -8.60 14.86
N ARG A 169 -24.38 -9.39 15.75
CA ARG A 169 -24.02 -9.41 17.18
C ARG A 169 -23.85 -10.83 17.69
N GLY A 170 -22.69 -11.13 18.26
CA GLY A 170 -22.45 -12.37 19.01
C GLY A 170 -23.10 -12.38 20.38
N GLU A 171 -23.13 -13.54 21.03
CA GLU A 171 -23.60 -13.71 22.41
C GLU A 171 -22.45 -14.12 23.33
N ASP A 172 -22.58 -13.83 24.63
CA ASP A 172 -21.53 -13.92 25.65
C ASP A 172 -20.71 -15.23 25.68
N SER A 173 -21.27 -16.35 25.20
CA SER A 173 -20.61 -17.66 25.23
C SER A 173 -20.32 -18.28 23.84
N GLY A 174 -20.56 -17.57 22.74
CA GLY A 174 -20.22 -18.09 21.41
C GLY A 174 -20.21 -17.06 20.30
N GLU A 175 -19.46 -17.39 19.25
CA GLU A 175 -19.07 -16.43 18.23
C GLU A 175 -19.99 -16.50 17.01
N ALA A 176 -20.76 -15.42 16.77
CA ALA A 176 -21.40 -15.20 15.48
C ALA A 176 -20.34 -14.96 14.40
N ARG A 177 -20.55 -15.52 13.21
CA ARG A 177 -19.63 -15.32 12.07
C ARG A 177 -20.38 -14.91 10.80
N LEU A 178 -19.97 -13.78 10.23
CA LEU A 178 -20.35 -13.36 8.89
C LEU A 178 -19.24 -13.72 7.89
N VAL A 179 -19.61 -14.32 6.77
CA VAL A 179 -18.67 -14.65 5.69
C VAL A 179 -19.19 -14.10 4.37
N PHE A 180 -18.40 -13.26 3.73
CA PHE A 180 -18.57 -12.92 2.32
C PHE A 180 -17.77 -13.88 1.48
N GLY A 181 -18.47 -14.68 0.69
CA GLY A 181 -17.90 -15.32 -0.48
C GLY A 181 -17.70 -14.32 -1.61
N ARG A 182 -17.57 -14.83 -2.85
CA ARG A 182 -17.46 -13.98 -4.04
C ARG A 182 -18.69 -13.12 -4.33
N ASP A 183 -18.45 -12.00 -5.00
CA ASP A 183 -19.46 -11.15 -5.61
C ASP A 183 -20.51 -10.63 -4.60
N VAL A 184 -20.08 -10.28 -3.39
CA VAL A 184 -20.93 -9.66 -2.36
C VAL A 184 -20.74 -8.15 -2.37
N ILE A 185 -21.84 -7.42 -2.56
CA ILE A 185 -21.83 -5.95 -2.64
C ILE A 185 -22.70 -5.37 -1.53
N VAL A 186 -22.11 -4.60 -0.63
CA VAL A 186 -22.85 -3.83 0.39
C VAL A 186 -22.72 -2.35 0.07
N ASN A 187 -23.78 -1.72 -0.46
CA ASN A 187 -23.68 -0.35 -0.92
C ASN A 187 -24.89 0.55 -0.76
N ASN A 188 -24.66 1.87 -0.70
CA ASN A 188 -25.70 2.88 -0.59
C ASN A 188 -26.65 2.67 0.61
N ASN A 189 -26.15 2.13 1.71
CA ASN A 189 -26.91 2.00 2.95
C ASN A 189 -26.62 3.18 3.87
N ILE A 190 -27.63 3.63 4.63
CA ILE A 190 -27.54 4.82 5.47
C ILE A 190 -27.89 4.47 6.92
N ALA A 191 -26.92 4.59 7.82
CA ALA A 191 -27.13 4.45 9.25
C ALA A 191 -27.32 5.83 9.89
N ALA A 192 -28.36 6.00 10.72
CA ALA A 192 -28.58 7.23 11.45
C ALA A 192 -27.48 7.50 12.49
N HIS A 193 -26.96 6.45 13.11
CA HIS A 193 -25.91 6.52 14.12
C HIS A 193 -24.57 6.03 13.56
N SER A 194 -24.36 4.71 13.41
CA SER A 194 -23.04 4.14 13.06
C SER A 194 -23.16 2.87 12.20
N GLY A 195 -22.12 2.51 11.46
CA GLY A 195 -22.11 1.31 10.61
C GLY A 195 -23.04 1.43 9.42
N GLY A 196 -22.73 2.32 8.47
CA GLY A 196 -23.54 2.46 7.26
C GLY A 196 -23.65 1.14 6.50
N GLY A 197 -22.50 0.50 6.22
CA GLY A 197 -22.42 -0.78 5.54
C GLY A 197 -22.63 -1.96 6.49
N VAL A 198 -21.58 -2.34 7.22
CA VAL A 198 -21.52 -3.54 8.06
C VAL A 198 -21.16 -3.18 9.49
N TYR A 199 -21.90 -3.73 10.45
CA TYR A 199 -21.67 -3.56 11.88
C TYR A 199 -21.43 -4.91 12.54
N ILE A 200 -20.23 -5.11 13.10
CA ILE A 200 -19.83 -6.34 13.77
C ILE A 200 -19.62 -6.04 15.26
N GLU A 201 -20.48 -6.59 16.11
CA GLU A 201 -20.40 -6.49 17.56
C GLU A 201 -20.11 -7.88 18.15
N MET A 202 -19.00 -8.02 18.89
CA MET A 202 -18.67 -9.28 19.57
C MET A 202 -18.69 -10.52 18.65
N ALA A 203 -18.23 -10.35 17.40
CA ALA A 203 -18.41 -11.34 16.33
C ALA A 203 -17.23 -11.34 15.35
N ARG A 204 -17.21 -12.33 14.45
CA ARG A 204 -16.22 -12.43 13.36
C ARG A 204 -16.79 -12.07 12.00
N PHE A 205 -15.96 -11.43 11.19
CA PHE A 205 -16.24 -11.16 9.80
C PHE A 205 -15.09 -11.60 8.88
N ASP A 206 -15.40 -12.38 7.85
CA ASP A 206 -14.42 -12.75 6.82
C ASP A 206 -14.90 -12.33 5.44
N MET A 207 -14.01 -11.67 4.69
CA MET A 207 -14.23 -11.20 3.32
C MET A 207 -12.99 -11.48 2.49
N LEU A 208 -12.71 -12.76 2.24
CA LEU A 208 -11.43 -13.22 1.67
C LEU A 208 -11.51 -13.63 0.19
N GLU A 209 -12.70 -14.03 -0.26
CA GLU A 209 -12.96 -14.32 -1.66
C GLU A 209 -12.98 -13.02 -2.51
N PRO A 210 -12.60 -13.09 -3.80
CA PRO A 210 -12.49 -11.92 -4.65
C PRO A 210 -13.85 -11.28 -4.99
N ASN A 211 -13.80 -10.06 -5.53
CA ASN A 211 -14.93 -9.32 -6.11
C ASN A 211 -16.05 -8.95 -5.12
N SER A 212 -15.76 -8.93 -3.84
CA SER A 212 -16.67 -8.37 -2.83
C SER A 212 -16.24 -6.94 -2.50
N VAL A 213 -17.19 -6.07 -2.16
CA VAL A 213 -16.92 -4.67 -1.80
C VAL A 213 -17.96 -4.10 -0.83
N ILE A 214 -17.50 -3.28 0.12
CA ILE A 214 -18.33 -2.43 0.97
C ILE A 214 -18.13 -0.98 0.52
N ALA A 215 -19.14 -0.41 -0.15
CA ALA A 215 -18.97 0.87 -0.84
C ALA A 215 -20.12 1.85 -0.71
N PHE A 216 -19.82 3.15 -0.72
CA PHE A 216 -20.83 4.23 -0.77
C PHE A 216 -21.87 4.17 0.37
N ASN A 217 -21.50 3.61 1.51
CA ASN A 217 -22.37 3.60 2.68
C ASN A 217 -22.09 4.82 3.57
N GLU A 218 -23.08 5.26 4.31
CA GLU A 218 -22.98 6.47 5.13
C GLU A 218 -23.45 6.23 6.58
N ALA A 219 -22.67 6.72 7.54
CA ALA A 219 -23.06 6.85 8.95
C ALA A 219 -23.23 8.34 9.30
N LEU A 220 -24.46 8.76 9.58
CA LEU A 220 -24.83 10.18 9.74
C LEU A 220 -24.34 10.80 11.05
N GLY A 221 -24.13 9.98 12.09
CA GLY A 221 -23.60 10.44 13.38
C GLY A 221 -24.60 11.15 14.28
N ASN A 222 -25.89 10.87 14.15
CA ASN A 222 -26.90 11.37 15.09
C ASN A 222 -26.55 10.92 16.52
N GLY A 223 -26.85 11.75 17.52
CA GLY A 223 -26.67 11.39 18.93
C GLY A 223 -25.22 11.17 19.39
N GLY A 224 -24.22 11.65 18.63
CA GLY A 224 -22.80 11.47 18.97
C GLY A 224 -22.18 10.17 18.44
N GLY A 225 -22.87 9.45 17.56
CA GLY A 225 -22.32 8.31 16.82
C GLY A 225 -21.48 8.74 15.61
N GLY A 226 -21.57 7.96 14.54
CA GLY A 226 -20.98 8.31 13.24
C GLY A 226 -19.72 7.53 12.95
N TYR A 227 -19.60 6.34 13.51
CA TYR A 227 -18.43 5.48 13.38
C TYR A 227 -18.62 4.47 12.25
N GLY A 228 -17.61 4.30 11.40
CA GLY A 228 -17.56 3.23 10.41
C GLY A 228 -18.59 3.42 9.30
N GLY A 229 -18.26 4.22 8.28
CA GLY A 229 -19.14 4.38 7.12
C GLY A 229 -19.30 3.05 6.38
N GLY A 230 -18.17 2.38 6.11
CA GLY A 230 -18.14 1.04 5.54
C GLY A 230 -18.31 -0.06 6.59
N LEU A 231 -17.37 -0.14 7.53
CA LEU A 231 -17.31 -1.21 8.53
C LEU A 231 -17.09 -0.65 9.93
N ILE A 232 -17.73 -1.27 10.93
CA ILE A 232 -17.39 -1.09 12.34
C ILE A 232 -17.15 -2.44 13.01
N LEU A 233 -16.08 -2.50 13.81
CA LEU A 233 -15.75 -3.58 14.72
C LEU A 233 -15.85 -3.06 16.14
N LEU A 234 -16.79 -3.61 16.91
CA LEU A 234 -17.05 -3.23 18.29
C LEU A 234 -16.84 -4.42 19.22
N ALA A 235 -15.79 -4.35 20.04
CA ALA A 235 -15.57 -5.28 21.13
C ALA A 235 -16.16 -4.72 22.44
N LYS A 236 -16.69 -5.62 23.26
CA LYS A 236 -17.25 -5.35 24.60
C LYS A 236 -16.91 -6.53 25.52
N GLN A 237 -17.92 -7.29 25.97
CA GLN A 237 -17.74 -8.52 26.76
C GLN A 237 -17.04 -9.65 25.96
N ASN A 238 -16.94 -9.48 24.65
CA ASN A 238 -16.27 -10.38 23.73
C ASN A 238 -15.54 -9.60 22.64
N ALA A 239 -14.53 -10.24 22.06
CA ALA A 239 -13.72 -9.69 20.98
C ALA A 239 -14.50 -9.54 19.66
N ALA A 240 -14.03 -8.63 18.79
CA ALA A 240 -14.54 -8.44 17.45
C ALA A 240 -13.37 -8.51 16.44
N TYR A 241 -13.52 -9.34 15.41
CA TYR A 241 -12.45 -9.55 14.42
C TYR A 241 -12.97 -9.41 13.00
N ALA A 242 -12.17 -8.80 12.13
CA ALA A 242 -12.36 -8.92 10.68
C ALA A 242 -11.10 -9.36 9.95
N ARG A 243 -11.25 -10.22 8.96
CA ARG A 243 -10.21 -10.54 7.97
C ARG A 243 -10.70 -10.21 6.57
N ILE A 244 -10.00 -9.30 5.89
CA ILE A 244 -10.43 -8.75 4.59
C ILE A 244 -9.32 -8.93 3.55
N GLY A 245 -9.71 -9.45 2.39
CA GLY A 245 -8.87 -9.75 1.26
C GLY A 245 -8.73 -8.59 0.26
N SER A 246 -8.30 -8.92 -0.96
CA SER A 246 -8.07 -7.95 -2.05
C SER A 246 -9.31 -7.13 -2.46
N GLY A 247 -10.51 -7.65 -2.24
CA GLY A 247 -11.76 -7.01 -2.63
C GLY A 247 -11.99 -7.00 -4.15
N THR A 248 -12.53 -5.91 -4.67
CA THR A 248 -12.85 -5.75 -6.10
C THR A 248 -11.72 -5.00 -6.82
N PRO A 249 -11.18 -5.50 -7.95
CA PRO A 249 -10.13 -4.82 -8.71
C PRO A 249 -10.49 -3.36 -9.03
N GLY A 250 -9.52 -2.45 -8.86
CA GLY A 250 -9.70 -1.00 -9.06
C GLY A 250 -10.38 -0.27 -7.90
N LEU A 251 -11.32 -0.90 -7.18
CA LEU A 251 -12.00 -0.28 -6.03
C LEU A 251 -11.29 -0.60 -4.70
N GLY A 252 -10.84 -1.85 -4.52
CA GLY A 252 -10.43 -2.39 -3.22
C GLY A 252 -11.58 -3.09 -2.51
N ALA A 253 -11.41 -3.32 -1.21
CA ALA A 253 -12.44 -3.95 -0.38
C ALA A 253 -13.41 -2.94 0.23
N ILE A 254 -12.94 -1.73 0.53
CA ILE A 254 -13.71 -0.67 1.20
C ILE A 254 -13.55 0.63 0.43
N TYR A 255 -14.62 1.13 -0.16
CA TYR A 255 -14.55 2.20 -1.16
C TYR A 255 -15.60 3.30 -0.98
N GLY A 256 -15.20 4.57 -0.96
CA GLY A 256 -16.16 5.67 -1.13
C GLY A 256 -17.21 5.80 -0.01
N ASN A 257 -16.95 5.26 1.19
CA ASN A 257 -17.87 5.34 2.31
C ASN A 257 -17.68 6.65 3.09
N ARG A 258 -18.72 7.07 3.84
CA ARG A 258 -18.74 8.33 4.58
C ARG A 258 -19.15 8.15 6.04
N ALA A 259 -18.46 8.84 6.94
CA ALA A 259 -18.77 8.82 8.37
C ALA A 259 -18.36 10.13 9.07
N VAL A 260 -18.62 10.23 10.38
CA VAL A 260 -17.99 11.24 11.23
C VAL A 260 -16.57 10.80 11.61
N HIS A 261 -16.44 9.53 12.00
CA HIS A 261 -15.20 8.88 12.38
C HIS A 261 -15.07 7.54 11.64
N GLY A 262 -13.89 7.24 11.07
CA GLY A 262 -13.70 5.98 10.35
C GLY A 262 -14.54 5.93 9.09
N GLY A 263 -14.25 6.78 8.10
CA GLY A 263 -14.99 6.84 6.84
C GLY A 263 -15.09 5.45 6.20
N GLY A 264 -13.95 4.77 6.10
CA GLY A 264 -13.86 3.36 5.75
C GLY A 264 -14.22 2.44 6.92
N VAL A 265 -13.35 2.40 7.94
CA VAL A 265 -13.44 1.47 9.07
C VAL A 265 -13.31 2.18 10.41
N ALA A 266 -14.11 1.76 11.39
CA ALA A 266 -13.91 2.06 12.80
C ALA A 266 -13.64 0.76 13.60
N VAL A 267 -12.59 0.75 14.41
CA VAL A 267 -12.19 -0.37 15.27
C VAL A 267 -12.08 0.14 16.70
N PHE A 268 -13.00 -0.24 17.59
CA PHE A 268 -12.91 0.26 18.96
C PHE A 268 -13.54 -0.65 20.02
N GLY A 269 -13.09 -0.42 21.25
CA GLY A 269 -13.68 -0.98 22.47
C GLY A 269 -14.68 -0.03 23.11
N ASP A 270 -15.63 -0.61 23.84
CA ASP A 270 -16.60 0.11 24.66
C ASP A 270 -16.92 -0.68 25.95
N ASP A 271 -17.55 -0.01 26.91
CA ASP A 271 -17.86 -0.55 28.24
C ASP A 271 -18.56 -1.94 28.18
N PRO A 272 -18.02 -2.98 28.85
CA PRO A 272 -18.65 -4.29 28.97
C PRO A 272 -19.91 -4.30 29.86
N GLY A 273 -20.39 -3.14 30.31
CA GLY A 273 -21.72 -2.97 30.91
C GLY A 273 -21.84 -3.49 32.34
N GLY A 274 -20.77 -3.36 33.14
CA GLY A 274 -20.75 -3.77 34.55
C GLY A 274 -20.64 -5.28 34.78
N VAL A 275 -20.35 -6.05 33.73
CA VAL A 275 -19.89 -7.44 33.84
C VAL A 275 -18.37 -7.39 33.91
N THR A 276 -17.81 -7.47 35.12
CA THR A 276 -16.36 -7.60 35.29
C THR A 276 -15.92 -8.92 34.69
N THR A 277 -15.24 -8.88 33.54
CA THR A 277 -14.72 -10.10 32.91
C THR A 277 -13.33 -10.44 33.46
N SER A 278 -12.60 -9.43 33.97
CA SER A 278 -11.18 -9.53 34.34
C SER A 278 -10.34 -10.13 33.21
N THR A 279 -10.74 -9.86 31.97
CA THR A 279 -10.11 -10.39 30.77
C THR A 279 -9.82 -9.28 29.77
N SER A 280 -8.63 -9.34 29.16
CA SER A 280 -8.27 -8.50 28.02
C SER A 280 -9.01 -9.01 26.78
N MET A 281 -9.76 -8.10 26.14
CA MET A 281 -10.47 -8.32 24.89
C MET A 281 -9.83 -7.49 23.77
N ILE A 282 -10.22 -7.74 22.54
CA ILE A 282 -9.63 -7.06 21.38
C ILE A 282 -10.66 -6.78 20.29
N ALA A 283 -10.60 -5.57 19.74
CA ALA A 283 -11.18 -5.22 18.45
C ALA A 283 -10.04 -5.19 17.41
N GLN A 284 -10.07 -6.07 16.42
CA GLN A 284 -8.96 -6.23 15.48
C GLN A 284 -9.41 -6.28 14.02
N LEU A 285 -8.81 -5.41 13.20
CA LEU A 285 -8.87 -5.48 11.75
C LEU A 285 -7.61 -6.15 11.21
N GLN A 286 -7.76 -7.20 10.41
CA GLN A 286 -6.68 -7.78 9.60
C GLN A 286 -7.03 -7.59 8.12
N MET A 287 -6.16 -6.93 7.37
CA MET A 287 -6.31 -6.79 5.92
C MET A 287 -5.06 -7.30 5.22
N TYR A 288 -5.25 -8.11 4.18
CA TYR A 288 -4.14 -8.61 3.40
C TYR A 288 -4.55 -8.96 1.98
N SER A 289 -3.60 -8.84 1.06
CA SER A 289 -3.82 -9.25 -0.33
C SER A 289 -4.09 -10.76 -0.44
N THR A 290 -5.24 -11.14 -0.99
CA THR A 290 -5.62 -12.54 -1.26
C THR A 290 -5.47 -12.91 -2.74
N VAL A 291 -5.30 -11.92 -3.61
CA VAL A 291 -5.11 -12.06 -5.05
C VAL A 291 -3.75 -11.46 -5.43
N ALA A 292 -2.90 -12.24 -6.11
CA ALA A 292 -1.59 -11.78 -6.56
C ALA A 292 -1.73 -10.57 -7.50
N GLY A 293 -0.89 -9.55 -7.29
CA GLY A 293 -0.92 -8.31 -8.07
C GLY A 293 -2.13 -7.40 -7.81
N THR A 294 -3.06 -7.76 -6.92
CA THR A 294 -4.19 -6.90 -6.53
C THR A 294 -4.14 -6.62 -5.04
N PRO A 295 -3.60 -5.46 -4.63
CA PRO A 295 -3.58 -5.07 -3.22
C PRO A 295 -4.97 -5.05 -2.60
N ALA A 296 -5.09 -5.55 -1.36
CA ALA A 296 -6.21 -5.18 -0.50
C ALA A 296 -6.19 -3.67 -0.26
N ALA A 297 -7.35 -3.03 -0.17
CA ALA A 297 -7.34 -1.57 -0.08
C ALA A 297 -8.58 -0.95 0.55
N ILE A 298 -8.34 0.21 1.15
CA ILE A 298 -9.33 1.16 1.64
C ILE A 298 -9.14 2.46 0.85
N ARG A 299 -10.09 2.78 -0.03
CA ARG A 299 -9.93 3.90 -0.97
C ARG A 299 -11.06 4.91 -0.93
N GLN A 300 -10.72 6.19 -1.11
CA GLN A 300 -11.69 7.26 -1.37
C GLN A 300 -12.76 7.43 -0.27
N ASN A 301 -12.48 7.00 0.96
CA ASN A 301 -13.44 7.14 2.06
C ASN A 301 -13.29 8.51 2.73
N VAL A 302 -14.39 9.02 3.28
CA VAL A 302 -14.45 10.36 3.87
C VAL A 302 -14.94 10.28 5.31
N ALA A 303 -14.13 10.75 6.25
CA ALA A 303 -14.56 11.08 7.60
C ALA A 303 -14.67 12.59 7.75
N THR A 304 -15.79 13.10 8.25
CA THR A 304 -15.94 14.56 8.45
C THR A 304 -15.08 15.08 9.61
N GLN A 305 -14.59 14.20 10.49
CA GLN A 305 -13.68 14.54 11.58
C GLN A 305 -12.41 13.68 11.55
N ASN A 306 -12.48 12.40 11.95
CA ASN A 306 -11.27 11.62 12.25
C ASN A 306 -11.22 10.28 11.51
N GLY A 307 -10.05 9.88 11.00
CA GLY A 307 -9.85 8.54 10.44
C GLY A 307 -10.56 8.35 9.11
N GLY A 308 -9.99 8.85 8.01
CA GLY A 308 -10.62 8.76 6.69
C GLY A 308 -10.72 7.30 6.25
N ALA A 309 -9.59 6.60 6.24
CA ALA A 309 -9.56 5.16 6.00
C ALA A 309 -9.90 4.39 7.27
N ILE A 310 -9.17 4.61 8.37
CA ILE A 310 -9.30 3.84 9.62
C ILE A 310 -9.33 4.78 10.83
N TYR A 311 -10.26 4.52 11.75
CA TYR A 311 -10.30 5.09 13.10
C TYR A 311 -10.15 3.98 14.14
N LEU A 312 -9.23 4.13 15.09
CA LEU A 312 -9.03 3.20 16.20
C LEU A 312 -9.23 3.90 17.55
N ARG A 313 -9.87 3.22 18.51
CA ARG A 313 -9.95 3.69 19.89
C ARG A 313 -10.01 2.52 20.88
N PRO A 314 -9.04 2.36 21.78
CA PRO A 314 -9.10 1.33 22.82
C PRO A 314 -10.11 1.73 23.92
N TYR A 315 -10.34 0.83 24.89
CA TYR A 315 -11.14 1.10 26.08
C TYR A 315 -10.51 0.47 27.32
N GLU A 316 -10.53 1.17 28.44
CA GLU A 316 -10.04 0.67 29.73
C GLU A 316 -10.99 1.10 30.86
N ASP A 317 -11.21 0.23 31.83
CA ASP A 317 -11.72 0.61 33.14
C ASP A 317 -10.88 -0.03 34.26
N LEU A 318 -11.43 -0.15 35.47
CA LEU A 318 -10.71 -0.73 36.62
C LEU A 318 -10.42 -2.22 36.47
N ASP A 319 -11.25 -2.96 35.74
CA ASP A 319 -11.28 -4.41 35.74
C ASP A 319 -11.04 -5.00 34.33
N ASP A 320 -11.32 -4.24 33.27
CA ASP A 320 -11.32 -4.70 31.90
C ASP A 320 -10.53 -3.78 30.95
N THR A 321 -9.90 -4.39 29.94
CA THR A 321 -9.12 -3.70 28.90
C THR A 321 -9.50 -4.24 27.53
N ILE A 322 -9.74 -3.34 26.58
CA ILE A 322 -10.04 -3.67 25.19
C ILE A 322 -9.04 -2.97 24.27
N ASP A 323 -8.17 -3.76 23.66
CA ASP A 323 -7.20 -3.27 22.69
C ASP A 323 -7.88 -2.99 21.34
N ALA A 324 -7.42 -1.94 20.65
CA ALA A 324 -7.86 -1.61 19.30
C ALA A 324 -6.67 -1.70 18.34
N GLU A 325 -6.72 -2.68 17.45
CA GLU A 325 -5.59 -3.02 16.59
C GLU A 325 -5.95 -3.10 15.11
N THR A 326 -5.00 -2.69 14.26
CA THR A 326 -5.06 -2.97 12.83
C THR A 326 -3.76 -3.58 12.33
N TRP A 327 -3.91 -4.61 11.50
CA TRP A 327 -2.85 -5.41 10.91
C TRP A 327 -3.01 -5.39 9.39
N LEU A 328 -2.16 -4.64 8.71
CA LEU A 328 -2.25 -4.35 7.28
C LEU A 328 -1.06 -5.01 6.58
N TRP A 329 -1.29 -5.95 5.67
CA TRP A 329 -0.23 -6.63 4.91
C TRP A 329 -0.43 -6.50 3.41
N ASN A 330 0.47 -5.81 2.72
CA ASN A 330 0.30 -5.49 1.30
C ASN A 330 -1.06 -4.83 1.04
N VAL A 331 -1.33 -3.74 1.76
CA VAL A 331 -2.57 -2.98 1.71
C VAL A 331 -2.30 -1.61 1.10
N ASP A 332 -3.26 -1.07 0.37
CA ASP A 332 -3.25 0.34 -0.06
C ASP A 332 -4.26 1.15 0.75
N LEU A 333 -3.80 2.24 1.37
CA LEU A 333 -4.65 3.30 1.90
C LEU A 333 -4.57 4.50 0.95
N ASP A 334 -5.56 4.66 0.08
CA ASP A 334 -5.46 5.55 -1.08
C ASP A 334 -6.62 6.57 -1.17
N GLY A 335 -6.27 7.85 -1.23
CA GLY A 335 -7.21 8.93 -1.49
C GLY A 335 -8.29 9.14 -0.42
N ASN A 336 -8.03 8.74 0.82
CA ASN A 336 -8.98 8.93 1.91
C ASN A 336 -8.88 10.35 2.49
N ILE A 337 -9.99 10.84 3.05
CA ILE A 337 -10.14 12.21 3.50
C ILE A 337 -10.61 12.24 4.96
N ALA A 338 -9.94 13.03 5.80
CA ALA A 338 -10.43 13.38 7.14
C ALA A 338 -9.86 14.70 7.63
N ALA A 339 -10.47 15.33 8.64
CA ALA A 339 -9.88 16.53 9.24
C ALA A 339 -8.59 16.19 10.01
N LYS A 340 -8.52 14.98 10.60
CA LYS A 340 -7.34 14.42 11.24
C LYS A 340 -7.23 12.92 10.94
N GLY A 341 -6.03 12.44 10.64
CA GLY A 341 -5.80 11.03 10.33
C GLY A 341 -6.48 10.62 9.03
N ALA A 342 -6.15 11.29 7.92
CA ALA A 342 -6.75 11.00 6.61
C ALA A 342 -6.59 9.52 6.23
N ALA A 343 -5.40 8.95 6.44
CA ALA A 343 -5.20 7.50 6.36
C ALA A 343 -5.66 6.82 7.66
N VAL A 344 -5.04 7.19 8.79
CA VAL A 344 -5.33 6.54 10.08
C VAL A 344 -5.40 7.55 11.22
N TYR A 345 -6.41 7.41 12.07
CA TYR A 345 -6.49 8.06 13.37
C TYR A 345 -6.40 7.01 14.47
N GLY A 346 -5.31 7.04 15.24
CA GLY A 346 -5.12 6.20 16.42
C GLY A 346 -5.39 6.99 17.68
N ALA A 347 -6.50 6.71 18.35
CA ALA A 347 -6.82 7.32 19.64
C ALA A 347 -6.15 6.57 20.80
N SER A 348 -6.13 7.21 21.97
CA SER A 348 -5.86 6.57 23.25
C SER A 348 -7.07 6.65 24.17
N TYR A 349 -7.01 5.90 25.27
CA TYR A 349 -8.01 5.94 26.31
C TYR A 349 -7.33 6.16 27.65
N ASN A 350 -7.82 7.15 28.39
CA ASN A 350 -7.33 7.49 29.72
C ASN A 350 -8.46 7.24 30.72
N SER A 351 -8.35 6.17 31.50
CA SER A 351 -9.28 5.86 32.57
C SER A 351 -8.91 6.64 33.84
N ALA A 352 -9.87 6.91 34.72
CA ALA A 352 -9.61 7.67 35.95
C ALA A 352 -8.69 6.93 36.96
N PHE A 353 -8.40 5.64 36.74
CA PHE A 353 -7.73 4.77 37.71
C PHE A 353 -6.71 3.79 37.10
N GLY A 354 -6.68 3.61 35.77
CA GLY A 354 -5.77 2.72 35.05
C GLY A 354 -4.61 3.47 34.36
N SER A 355 -3.76 2.71 33.68
CA SER A 355 -2.66 3.29 32.90
C SER A 355 -3.17 3.61 31.50
N PRO A 356 -2.94 4.82 30.97
CA PRO A 356 -3.36 5.16 29.63
C PRO A 356 -2.93 4.13 28.59
N ILE A 357 -3.90 3.67 27.78
CA ILE A 357 -3.67 2.70 26.71
C ILE A 357 -3.86 3.35 25.34
N GLY A 358 -3.05 2.92 24.38
CA GLY A 358 -3.05 3.41 23.02
C GLY A 358 -3.54 2.35 22.02
N SER A 359 -3.99 2.80 20.86
CA SER A 359 -4.25 1.90 19.72
C SER A 359 -2.95 1.47 19.04
N SER A 360 -3.00 0.32 18.35
CA SER A 360 -1.83 -0.26 17.67
C SER A 360 -2.05 -0.40 16.17
N ILE A 361 -1.16 0.23 15.40
CA ILE A 361 -1.19 0.24 13.93
C ILE A 361 0.04 -0.50 13.41
N HIS A 362 -0.21 -1.64 12.76
CA HIS A 362 0.80 -2.53 12.22
C HIS A 362 0.65 -2.61 10.70
N PHE A 363 1.70 -2.25 9.97
CA PHE A 363 1.72 -2.25 8.51
C PHE A 363 2.93 -3.02 8.01
N ASN A 364 2.73 -4.15 7.35
CA ASN A 364 3.79 -5.11 7.00
C ASN A 364 4.69 -5.48 8.18
N ASP A 365 4.12 -5.44 9.39
CA ASP A 365 4.82 -5.85 10.59
C ASP A 365 4.65 -7.36 10.77
N THR A 366 5.74 -8.06 11.09
CA THR A 366 5.70 -9.50 11.38
C THR A 366 5.87 -9.82 12.86
N TRP A 367 6.06 -8.80 13.71
CA TRP A 367 6.06 -9.01 15.15
C TRP A 367 4.69 -9.54 15.59
N GLY A 368 4.66 -10.67 16.31
CA GLY A 368 3.40 -11.25 16.77
C GLY A 368 2.58 -11.96 15.68
N ALA A 369 3.20 -12.43 14.59
CA ALA A 369 2.58 -13.17 13.49
C ALA A 369 1.73 -14.39 13.95
N ILE A 370 0.49 -14.12 14.35
CA ILE A 370 -0.58 -15.10 14.50
C ILE A 370 -0.97 -15.52 13.08
N GLY A 371 -0.39 -16.62 12.60
CA GLY A 371 -0.90 -17.42 11.49
C GLY A 371 -1.50 -16.63 10.32
N TRP A 372 -0.71 -15.76 9.68
CA TRP A 372 -1.12 -15.08 8.45
C TRP A 372 -1.59 -16.12 7.43
N PRO A 373 -2.87 -16.12 7.01
CA PRO A 373 -3.33 -16.99 5.93
C PRO A 373 -2.55 -16.58 4.70
N ALA A 374 -1.72 -17.48 4.15
CA ALA A 374 -0.72 -17.23 3.10
C ALA A 374 -1.02 -16.00 2.25
N ALA A 375 -0.64 -14.81 2.73
CA ALA A 375 -0.91 -13.57 2.03
C ALA A 375 -0.25 -13.70 0.66
N ALA A 376 -0.89 -13.18 -0.39
CA ALA A 376 -0.29 -13.16 -1.71
C ALA A 376 1.11 -12.53 -1.58
N VAL A 377 2.13 -13.24 -2.07
CA VAL A 377 3.51 -12.77 -2.05
C VAL A 377 3.56 -11.42 -2.74
N CYS A 378 4.12 -10.40 -2.10
CA CYS A 378 4.40 -9.13 -2.76
C CYS A 378 5.28 -9.43 -3.97
N SER A 379 4.83 -9.01 -5.15
CA SER A 379 5.52 -9.34 -6.39
C SER A 379 6.87 -8.60 -6.43
N PRO A 380 7.99 -9.27 -6.75
CA PRO A 380 9.26 -8.58 -6.93
C PRO A 380 9.13 -7.44 -7.94
N GLY A 381 9.79 -6.31 -7.66
CA GLY A 381 9.70 -5.10 -8.48
C GLY A 381 8.49 -4.20 -8.14
N ALA A 382 7.69 -4.53 -7.12
CA ALA A 382 6.56 -3.73 -6.68
C ALA A 382 6.60 -3.47 -5.17
N TYR A 383 5.98 -2.37 -4.76
CA TYR A 383 5.76 -2.06 -3.36
C TYR A 383 4.86 -3.11 -2.72
N CYS A 384 5.13 -3.41 -1.45
CA CYS A 384 4.30 -4.30 -0.64
C CYS A 384 3.27 -3.47 0.13
N GLY A 385 2.44 -2.71 -0.57
CA GLY A 385 1.46 -1.81 0.04
C GLY A 385 1.92 -0.35 0.07
N SER A 386 0.95 0.54 0.26
CA SER A 386 1.17 1.97 0.10
C SER A 386 0.17 2.83 0.87
N VAL A 387 0.57 4.08 1.14
CA VAL A 387 -0.29 5.12 1.70
C VAL A 387 -0.18 6.34 0.80
N ARG A 388 -1.21 6.56 -0.04
CA ARG A 388 -1.13 7.52 -1.14
C ARG A 388 -2.29 8.48 -1.23
N GLY A 389 -2.01 9.71 -1.64
CA GLY A 389 -3.04 10.67 -2.04
C GLY A 389 -4.06 11.01 -0.94
N ASN A 390 -3.80 10.67 0.33
CA ASN A 390 -4.72 10.95 1.42
C ASN A 390 -4.66 12.43 1.77
N VAL A 391 -5.79 13.02 2.15
CA VAL A 391 -5.90 14.48 2.30
C VAL A 391 -6.54 14.87 3.63
N SER A 392 -5.85 15.73 4.37
CA SER A 392 -6.39 16.36 5.58
C SER A 392 -7.34 17.52 5.21
N GLN A 393 -8.65 17.27 5.24
CA GLN A 393 -9.70 18.24 4.93
C GLN A 393 -10.91 18.07 5.85
N ASN A 394 -11.58 19.17 6.18
CA ASN A 394 -12.81 19.15 6.96
C ASN A 394 -14.04 18.81 6.10
N GLY A 395 -15.21 18.65 6.74
CA GLY A 395 -16.47 18.38 6.05
C GLY A 395 -16.93 19.43 5.02
N ALA A 396 -16.29 20.61 4.96
CA ALA A 396 -16.52 21.66 3.96
C ALA A 396 -15.43 21.68 2.85
N ALA A 397 -14.65 20.59 2.73
CA ALA A 397 -13.56 20.42 1.78
C ALA A 397 -12.46 21.50 1.89
N GLN A 398 -12.30 22.10 3.07
CA GLN A 398 -11.21 23.03 3.34
C GLN A 398 -10.02 22.27 3.94
N PRO A 399 -8.77 22.56 3.51
CA PRO A 399 -7.58 21.99 4.14
C PRO A 399 -7.58 22.24 5.66
N THR A 400 -7.08 21.27 6.42
CA THR A 400 -6.90 21.38 7.87
C THR A 400 -5.43 21.22 8.23
N ASP A 401 -5.09 21.61 9.45
CA ASP A 401 -3.75 21.38 10.03
C ASP A 401 -3.56 19.92 10.51
N GLY A 402 -4.50 19.02 10.19
CA GLY A 402 -4.41 17.62 10.61
C GLY A 402 -3.40 16.80 9.80
N ALA A 403 -3.14 15.58 10.27
CA ALA A 403 -2.13 14.70 9.69
C ALA A 403 -2.70 13.56 8.84
N THR A 404 -1.85 12.97 7.99
CA THR A 404 -2.18 11.70 7.30
C THR A 404 -2.30 10.56 8.30
N PHE A 405 -1.33 10.44 9.21
CA PHE A 405 -1.39 9.63 10.42
C PHE A 405 -1.49 10.55 11.63
N HIS A 406 -2.60 10.48 12.36
CA HIS A 406 -2.77 11.22 13.61
C HIS A 406 -2.82 10.22 14.76
N LEU A 407 -1.86 10.31 15.66
CA LEU A 407 -1.70 9.43 16.83
C LEU A 407 -1.87 10.29 18.07
N GLU A 408 -2.90 10.00 18.87
CA GLU A 408 -3.05 10.63 20.17
C GLU A 408 -1.87 10.25 21.09
N GLN A 409 -1.72 10.98 22.18
CA GLN A 409 -0.74 10.66 23.22
C GLN A 409 -1.00 9.29 23.86
N GLU A 410 -0.04 8.80 24.65
CA GLU A 410 -0.15 7.62 25.52
C GLU A 410 -0.13 6.28 24.76
N ASN A 411 1.08 5.72 24.57
CA ASN A 411 1.30 4.36 24.09
C ASN A 411 0.67 4.00 22.72
N VAL A 412 0.23 4.98 21.92
CA VAL A 412 -0.21 4.72 20.55
C VAL A 412 1.00 4.30 19.71
N ILE A 413 0.83 3.21 18.96
CA ILE A 413 1.89 2.57 18.19
C ILE A 413 1.63 2.70 16.69
N LEU A 414 2.64 3.16 15.94
CA LEU A 414 2.69 3.07 14.48
C LEU A 414 3.97 2.37 14.05
N TRP A 415 3.85 1.10 13.63
CA TRP A 415 4.94 0.30 13.10
C TRP A 415 4.70 -0.05 11.64
N ILE A 416 5.63 0.34 10.78
CA ILE A 416 5.61 0.08 9.34
C ILE A 416 6.88 -0.67 8.94
N GLY A 417 6.71 -1.87 8.36
CA GLY A 417 7.76 -2.72 7.79
C GLY A 417 8.68 -3.42 8.80
N TYR A 418 8.35 -3.43 10.09
CA TYR A 418 9.19 -4.04 11.11
C TYR A 418 9.12 -5.57 11.04
N THR A 419 10.27 -6.25 11.01
CA THR A 419 10.33 -7.70 11.25
C THR A 419 11.46 -7.93 12.25
N GLY A 420 11.19 -8.63 13.35
CA GLY A 420 12.20 -9.02 14.34
C GLY A 420 13.35 -9.84 13.73
N GLU A 421 14.26 -10.35 14.56
CA GLU A 421 15.52 -11.00 14.13
C GLU A 421 15.36 -12.18 13.13
N ASP A 422 14.16 -12.73 12.95
CA ASP A 422 13.87 -13.75 11.93
C ASP A 422 13.46 -13.12 10.58
N MET A 423 14.45 -12.98 9.70
CA MET A 423 14.31 -12.40 8.35
C MET A 423 13.88 -13.42 7.28
N SER A 424 13.34 -14.58 7.65
CA SER A 424 13.09 -15.69 6.71
C SER A 424 11.89 -15.53 5.77
N THR A 425 11.00 -14.54 5.97
CA THR A 425 9.77 -14.37 5.16
C THR A 425 9.54 -12.97 4.58
N VAL A 426 10.56 -12.11 4.48
CA VAL A 426 10.40 -10.70 4.11
C VAL A 426 10.05 -10.53 2.61
N ARG A 427 9.00 -9.75 2.34
CA ARG A 427 8.45 -9.48 1.01
C ARG A 427 8.25 -7.96 0.88
N GLY A 428 9.15 -7.23 0.21
CA GLY A 428 9.04 -5.80 -0.11
C GLY A 428 8.85 -4.81 1.07
N GLY A 429 8.72 -3.54 0.76
CA GLY A 429 8.50 -2.44 1.72
C GLY A 429 7.24 -1.62 1.45
N VAL A 430 7.06 -0.52 2.17
CA VAL A 430 5.87 0.36 2.06
C VAL A 430 6.24 1.73 1.49
N ALA A 431 5.43 2.25 0.57
CA ALA A 431 5.60 3.61 0.04
C ALA A 431 4.53 4.58 0.58
N ILE A 432 4.95 5.76 1.03
CA ILE A 432 4.09 6.83 1.57
C ILE A 432 4.29 8.08 0.70
N GLU A 433 3.35 8.33 -0.21
CA GLU A 433 3.56 9.28 -1.30
C GLU A 433 2.33 10.16 -1.61
N GLY A 434 2.56 11.41 -2.03
CA GLY A 434 1.49 12.27 -2.56
C GLY A 434 0.39 12.65 -1.55
N ASN A 435 0.60 12.43 -0.25
CA ASN A 435 -0.36 12.79 0.78
C ASN A 435 -0.28 14.29 1.09
N ARG A 436 -1.39 14.90 1.52
CA ARG A 436 -1.49 16.35 1.76
C ARG A 436 -2.15 16.68 3.09
N GLY A 437 -1.55 17.58 3.87
CA GLY A 437 -2.16 18.04 5.12
C GLY A 437 -1.29 19.02 5.92
N GLY A 438 -1.61 19.20 7.20
CA GLY A 438 -0.73 19.92 8.14
C GLY A 438 0.59 19.18 8.37
N HIS A 439 0.48 17.86 8.53
CA HIS A 439 1.60 16.96 8.81
C HIS A 439 1.44 15.65 8.04
N LEU A 440 2.53 14.92 7.80
CA LEU A 440 2.42 13.53 7.38
C LEU A 440 2.10 12.66 8.60
N ILE A 441 2.88 12.82 9.67
CA ILE A 441 2.67 12.14 10.95
C ILE A 441 2.61 13.19 12.05
N GLU A 442 1.52 13.19 12.81
CA GLU A 442 1.39 13.94 14.06
C GLU A 442 1.14 12.94 15.18
N ALA A 443 2.02 12.93 16.18
CA ALA A 443 1.99 11.99 17.27
C ALA A 443 2.18 12.67 18.63
N GLY A 444 1.31 12.34 19.59
CA GLY A 444 1.37 12.87 20.95
C GLY A 444 2.56 12.37 21.77
N GLY A 445 2.52 12.67 23.07
CA GLY A 445 3.51 12.16 24.03
C GLY A 445 3.47 10.63 24.17
N ASP A 446 4.60 10.01 24.51
CA ASP A 446 4.73 8.57 24.79
C ASP A 446 4.23 7.63 23.68
N THR A 447 4.26 8.09 22.43
CA THR A 447 3.92 7.30 21.23
C THR A 447 5.17 6.68 20.60
N GLN A 448 4.98 5.58 19.85
CA GLN A 448 6.06 4.92 19.13
C GLN A 448 5.85 5.02 17.61
N ILE A 449 6.81 5.61 16.92
CA ILE A 449 6.88 5.64 15.45
C ILE A 449 8.07 4.78 15.04
N ARG A 450 7.82 3.68 14.33
CA ARG A 450 8.88 2.83 13.75
C ARG A 450 8.63 2.65 12.27
N LEU A 451 9.54 3.13 11.46
CA LEU A 451 9.52 2.99 10.01
C LEU A 451 10.74 2.15 9.59
N HIS A 452 10.49 1.02 8.95
CA HIS A 452 11.50 0.11 8.44
C HIS A 452 11.22 -0.24 6.98
N ASN A 453 12.19 -0.04 6.09
CA ASN A 453 12.03 -0.31 4.66
C ASN A 453 10.85 0.50 4.06
N VAL A 454 10.82 1.81 4.35
CA VAL A 454 9.73 2.74 3.97
C VAL A 454 10.25 3.90 3.13
N LEU A 455 9.62 4.15 1.98
CA LEU A 455 9.82 5.38 1.20
C LEU A 455 8.81 6.44 1.67
N VAL A 456 9.30 7.63 1.97
CA VAL A 456 8.50 8.81 2.32
C VAL A 456 8.85 9.94 1.34
N ALA A 457 8.08 10.09 0.28
CA ALA A 457 8.39 11.01 -0.79
C ALA A 457 7.17 11.75 -1.34
N ASP A 458 7.40 12.89 -1.98
CA ASP A 458 6.38 13.66 -2.72
C ASP A 458 5.12 14.01 -1.91
N ASN A 459 5.22 14.08 -0.57
CA ASN A 459 4.14 14.53 0.29
C ASN A 459 4.16 16.06 0.42
N GLU A 460 2.99 16.65 0.66
CA GLU A 460 2.81 18.10 0.87
C GLU A 460 2.33 18.36 2.30
N SER A 461 3.19 18.93 3.14
CA SER A 461 2.84 19.34 4.51
C SER A 461 2.91 20.85 4.66
N SER A 462 1.84 21.50 5.13
CA SER A 462 1.88 22.94 5.43
C SER A 462 2.70 23.26 6.68
N GLY A 463 2.82 22.31 7.61
CA GLY A 463 3.67 22.35 8.79
C GLY A 463 4.93 21.48 8.67
N VAL A 464 5.41 20.99 9.82
CA VAL A 464 6.50 20.01 9.93
C VAL A 464 6.04 18.67 9.34
N LEU A 465 6.92 17.89 8.71
CA LEU A 465 6.52 16.63 8.10
C LEU A 465 6.15 15.58 9.17
N ILE A 466 7.02 15.41 10.18
CA ILE A 466 6.80 14.51 11.33
C ILE A 466 6.86 15.34 12.62
N ARG A 467 5.74 15.41 13.33
CA ARG A 467 5.62 16.08 14.62
C ARG A 467 5.39 15.05 15.72
N LYS A 468 6.30 14.98 16.70
CA LYS A 468 6.26 14.05 17.82
C LYS A 468 6.38 14.81 19.16
N GLY A 469 5.48 14.51 20.11
CA GLY A 469 5.55 15.01 21.49
C GLY A 469 6.66 14.36 22.32
N ASP A 470 6.69 14.63 23.63
CA ASP A 470 7.70 14.07 24.56
C ASP A 470 7.56 12.56 24.76
N GLY A 471 8.62 11.89 25.22
CA GLY A 471 8.65 10.45 25.46
C GLY A 471 8.56 9.57 24.21
N GLY A 472 8.60 8.26 24.39
CA GLY A 472 8.50 7.28 23.30
C GLY A 472 9.72 7.27 22.35
N VAL A 473 9.49 6.86 21.10
CA VAL A 473 10.56 6.63 20.10
C VAL A 473 10.16 7.07 18.70
N VAL A 474 11.12 7.63 17.96
CA VAL A 474 11.11 7.72 16.49
C VAL A 474 12.27 6.88 15.99
N TRP A 475 11.96 5.79 15.30
CA TRP A 475 12.96 4.88 14.72
C TRP A 475 12.80 4.82 13.20
N LEU A 476 13.83 5.25 12.49
CA LEU A 476 13.92 5.23 11.03
C LEU A 476 15.03 4.28 10.62
N LYS A 477 14.69 3.16 10.00
CA LYS A 477 15.61 2.09 9.62
C LYS A 477 15.45 1.72 8.15
N ASP A 478 16.52 1.78 7.37
CA ASP A 478 16.43 1.47 5.94
C ASP A 478 15.31 2.31 5.23
N VAL A 479 15.19 3.59 5.61
CA VAL A 479 14.17 4.56 5.15
C VAL A 479 14.76 5.53 4.14
N THR A 480 13.99 5.93 3.13
CA THR A 480 14.31 7.08 2.26
C THR A 480 13.23 8.14 2.46
N LEU A 481 13.60 9.30 2.98
CA LEU A 481 12.75 10.47 3.13
C LEU A 481 13.31 11.61 2.26
N ALA A 482 12.66 11.90 1.14
CA ALA A 482 13.16 12.85 0.15
C ALA A 482 12.03 13.52 -0.65
N GLY A 483 12.27 14.70 -1.21
CA GLY A 483 11.37 15.36 -2.17
C GLY A 483 9.99 15.77 -1.64
N ASN A 484 9.79 15.81 -0.31
CA ASN A 484 8.53 16.28 0.26
C ASN A 484 8.50 17.82 0.30
N ALA A 485 7.37 18.42 -0.08
CA ALA A 485 7.12 19.86 0.05
C ALA A 485 6.70 20.17 1.50
N ILE A 486 7.59 20.81 2.26
CA ILE A 486 7.40 21.09 3.70
C ILE A 486 7.32 22.59 3.93
N GLY A 487 6.22 23.07 4.51
CA GLY A 487 6.00 24.49 4.80
C GLY A 487 6.80 25.00 6.01
N ALA A 488 7.12 24.14 6.97
CA ALA A 488 7.97 24.50 8.12
C ALA A 488 9.47 24.57 7.77
N ALA A 489 10.29 25.16 8.65
CA ALA A 489 11.75 25.18 8.51
C ALA A 489 12.39 23.82 8.85
N GLN A 490 11.70 23.00 9.66
CA GLN A 490 12.15 21.71 10.15
C GLN A 490 11.39 20.56 9.46
N VAL A 491 12.08 19.43 9.24
CA VAL A 491 11.47 18.19 8.72
C VAL A 491 10.82 17.40 9.84
N ILE A 492 11.54 17.20 10.95
CA ILE A 492 11.10 16.44 12.12
C ILE A 492 11.22 17.33 13.35
N THR A 493 10.16 17.36 14.17
CA THR A 493 10.21 17.90 15.53
C THR A 493 9.89 16.82 16.53
N GLN A 494 10.72 16.67 17.55
CA GLN A 494 10.54 15.70 18.63
C GLN A 494 10.79 16.35 19.99
N GLY A 495 9.98 15.96 20.98
CA GLY A 495 10.23 16.26 22.40
C GLY A 495 11.39 15.45 22.99
N GLU A 496 11.37 15.22 24.30
CA GLU A 496 12.26 14.23 24.94
C GLU A 496 11.99 12.81 24.41
N GLY A 497 12.94 11.89 24.49
CA GLY A 497 12.78 10.50 24.03
C GLY A 497 13.91 10.04 23.09
N LEU A 498 13.75 8.88 22.44
CA LEU A 498 14.76 8.34 21.54
C LEU A 498 14.48 8.71 20.07
N PHE A 499 15.51 9.18 19.37
CA PHE A 499 15.55 9.30 17.91
C PHE A 499 16.65 8.38 17.37
N ASP A 500 16.26 7.34 16.63
CA ASP A 500 17.17 6.39 15.99
C ASP A 500 17.10 6.52 14.48
N LEU A 501 18.26 6.75 13.85
CA LEU A 501 18.41 6.84 12.41
C LEU A 501 19.49 5.85 11.95
N THR A 502 19.04 4.76 11.34
CA THR A 502 19.89 3.64 10.94
C THR A 502 19.74 3.36 9.45
N ARG A 503 20.85 3.32 8.72
CA ARG A 503 20.91 2.97 7.28
C ARG A 503 19.86 3.68 6.43
N SER A 504 19.64 4.96 6.69
CA SER A 504 18.55 5.71 6.09
C SER A 504 19.06 6.94 5.33
N ILE A 505 18.27 7.40 4.36
CA ILE A 505 18.47 8.66 3.64
C ILE A 505 17.43 9.67 4.10
N LEU A 506 17.86 10.76 4.74
CA LEU A 506 17.02 11.94 5.03
C LEU A 506 17.51 13.11 4.19
N TRP A 507 16.91 13.30 3.01
CA TRP A 507 17.38 14.27 2.03
C TRP A 507 16.33 15.35 1.78
N GLN A 508 16.44 16.46 2.53
CA GLN A 508 15.59 17.64 2.40
C GLN A 508 16.44 18.94 2.39
N PRO A 509 17.18 19.19 1.30
CA PRO A 509 18.08 20.34 1.21
C PRO A 509 17.41 21.67 1.58
N GLY A 510 18.11 22.50 2.34
CA GLY A 510 17.61 23.80 2.80
C GLY A 510 16.68 23.75 4.02
N LYS A 511 16.44 22.57 4.60
CA LYS A 511 15.68 22.38 5.84
C LYS A 511 16.57 21.88 6.97
N THR A 512 16.19 22.19 8.20
CA THR A 512 16.72 21.52 9.39
C THR A 512 16.06 20.14 9.50
N LEU A 513 16.83 19.06 9.54
CA LEU A 513 16.28 17.70 9.57
C LEU A 513 15.59 17.39 10.90
N LEU A 514 16.22 17.70 12.04
CA LEU A 514 15.69 17.40 13.36
C LEU A 514 15.79 18.61 14.28
N GLN A 515 14.66 19.08 14.77
CA GLN A 515 14.63 19.90 15.98
C GLN A 515 14.17 19.03 17.14
N CYS A 516 15.05 18.85 18.12
CA CYS A 516 14.71 18.12 19.33
C CYS A 516 15.17 18.84 20.60
N SER A 517 14.38 18.68 21.66
CA SER A 517 14.66 19.23 23.00
C SER A 517 14.85 18.07 23.98
N GLY A 518 16.11 17.71 24.25
CA GLY A 518 16.43 16.67 25.24
C GLY A 518 16.23 15.22 24.76
N CYS A 519 16.18 14.98 23.45
CA CYS A 519 16.14 13.62 22.91
C CYS A 519 17.54 12.97 22.91
N ASP A 520 17.56 11.67 23.18
CA ASP A 520 18.70 10.80 22.91
C ASP A 520 18.74 10.46 21.42
N LYS A 521 19.93 10.51 20.81
CA LYS A 521 20.10 10.30 19.37
C LYS A 521 21.07 9.16 19.10
N THR A 522 20.65 8.22 18.28
CA THR A 522 21.49 7.13 17.77
C THR A 522 21.54 7.19 16.25
N PHE A 523 22.74 6.98 15.71
CA PHE A 523 23.02 7.07 14.27
C PHE A 523 23.82 5.87 13.83
N GLU A 524 23.47 5.31 12.68
CA GLU A 524 24.24 4.27 12.01
C GLU A 524 24.19 4.47 10.50
N SER A 525 25.35 4.55 9.85
CA SER A 525 25.55 4.49 8.39
C SER A 525 24.45 5.17 7.55
N SER A 526 24.25 6.48 7.69
CA SER A 526 23.12 7.20 7.06
C SER A 526 23.55 8.40 6.21
N ILE A 527 22.78 8.69 5.16
CA ILE A 527 22.97 9.84 4.27
C ILE A 527 21.96 10.94 4.63
N VAL A 528 22.42 12.18 4.78
CA VAL A 528 21.60 13.29 5.27
C VAL A 528 21.85 14.59 4.50
N SER A 529 20.86 15.47 4.34
CA SER A 529 21.07 16.77 3.68
C SER A 529 21.83 17.80 4.53
N GLU A 530 21.80 17.63 5.85
CA GLU A 530 22.62 18.36 6.81
C GLU A 530 22.77 17.51 8.07
N ARG A 531 23.76 17.81 8.91
CA ARG A 531 24.03 17.03 10.13
C ARG A 531 24.21 17.87 11.38
N ASP A 532 24.14 19.19 11.27
CA ASP A 532 24.30 20.11 12.39
C ASP A 532 23.18 19.91 13.42
N SER A 533 21.96 19.68 12.94
CA SER A 533 20.79 19.45 13.80
C SER A 533 20.73 18.03 14.39
N LEU A 534 21.47 17.12 13.79
CA LEU A 534 21.55 15.73 14.20
C LEU A 534 22.67 15.57 15.23
N ASP A 535 23.90 15.48 14.76
CA ASP A 535 25.06 15.11 15.55
C ASP A 535 26.09 16.22 15.70
N GLY A 536 25.89 17.37 15.03
CA GLY A 536 26.83 18.50 15.08
C GLY A 536 28.19 18.21 14.45
N GLY A 537 28.29 17.21 13.57
CA GLY A 537 29.58 16.83 12.95
C GLY A 537 30.44 15.87 13.77
N ASN A 538 29.91 15.27 14.83
CA ASN A 538 30.71 14.55 15.84
C ASN A 538 30.89 13.05 15.57
N THR A 539 30.14 12.43 14.66
CA THR A 539 30.23 10.98 14.37
C THR A 539 30.53 10.66 12.89
N PRO A 540 31.32 9.65 12.55
CA PRO A 540 31.46 9.22 11.15
C PRO A 540 30.19 8.57 10.59
N GLU A 541 29.16 8.29 11.41
CA GLU A 541 27.94 7.58 11.02
C GLU A 541 27.01 8.35 10.07
N LEU A 542 27.17 9.68 9.98
CA LEU A 542 26.34 10.53 9.12
C LEU A 542 27.16 11.16 8.01
N VAL A 543 26.76 10.94 6.76
CA VAL A 543 27.40 11.54 5.58
C VAL A 543 26.46 12.57 4.96
N ALA A 544 26.92 13.83 4.91
CA ALA A 544 26.19 14.93 4.32
C ALA A 544 26.57 15.13 2.83
N GLN A 545 26.03 14.28 1.95
CA GLN A 545 26.31 14.29 0.51
C GLN A 545 25.06 13.93 -0.29
N ASP A 546 24.98 14.45 -1.52
CA ASP A 546 23.86 14.20 -2.42
C ASP A 546 23.68 12.69 -2.69
N PRO A 547 22.51 12.08 -2.38
CA PRO A 547 22.25 10.67 -2.60
C PRO A 547 22.12 10.32 -4.09
N ARG A 548 22.12 11.29 -5.02
CA ARG A 548 22.10 11.07 -6.48
C ARG A 548 20.97 10.13 -6.90
N PHE A 549 19.73 10.52 -6.66
CA PHE A 549 18.57 9.77 -7.13
C PHE A 549 18.48 9.79 -8.66
N LEU A 550 17.88 8.75 -9.26
CA LEU A 550 17.79 8.60 -10.72
C LEU A 550 16.89 9.67 -11.38
N ASP A 551 15.67 9.87 -10.87
CA ASP A 551 14.69 10.82 -11.42
C ASP A 551 13.70 11.28 -10.32
N PRO A 552 14.18 12.02 -9.29
CA PRO A 552 13.35 12.39 -8.14
C PRO A 552 12.19 13.33 -8.52
N GLU A 553 12.30 14.10 -9.61
CA GLU A 553 11.21 14.97 -10.09
C GLU A 553 9.98 14.17 -10.57
N HIS A 554 10.15 12.87 -10.85
CA HIS A 554 9.10 11.95 -11.29
C HIS A 554 8.95 10.74 -10.35
N GLY A 555 9.44 10.82 -9.12
CA GLY A 555 9.24 9.80 -8.10
C GLY A 555 10.23 8.63 -8.11
N ASP A 556 11.30 8.66 -8.93
CA ASP A 556 12.32 7.62 -8.91
C ASP A 556 13.47 7.97 -7.96
N TYR A 557 13.30 7.54 -6.71
CA TYR A 557 14.24 7.72 -5.61
C TYR A 557 15.28 6.59 -5.47
N ARG A 558 15.45 5.77 -6.51
CA ARG A 558 16.53 4.78 -6.52
C ARG A 558 17.87 5.51 -6.62
N PRO A 559 18.93 5.05 -5.92
CA PRO A 559 20.24 5.66 -6.03
C PRO A 559 20.86 5.36 -7.41
N ALA A 560 21.52 6.36 -8.00
CA ALA A 560 22.36 6.20 -9.18
C ALA A 560 23.64 5.41 -8.84
N ALA A 561 24.30 4.89 -9.87
CA ALA A 561 25.51 4.06 -9.72
C ALA A 561 26.62 4.72 -8.88
N ALA A 562 26.77 6.03 -8.99
CA ALA A 562 27.78 6.80 -8.28
C ALA A 562 27.29 7.40 -6.95
N SER A 563 26.08 7.07 -6.51
CA SER A 563 25.51 7.55 -5.26
C SER A 563 26.41 7.22 -4.06
N PRO A 564 26.62 8.14 -3.10
CA PRO A 564 27.30 7.82 -1.85
C PRO A 564 26.52 6.83 -0.96
N ALA A 565 25.25 6.57 -1.27
CA ALA A 565 24.43 5.58 -0.58
C ALA A 565 24.69 4.14 -1.06
N VAL A 566 25.35 3.96 -2.22
CA VAL A 566 25.61 2.63 -2.79
C VAL A 566 26.87 2.01 -2.19
N ASP A 567 26.74 0.73 -1.77
CA ASP A 567 27.75 -0.04 -1.03
C ASP A 567 28.30 0.75 0.17
N HIS A 568 27.38 1.24 1.01
CA HIS A 568 27.70 2.15 2.09
C HIS A 568 27.68 1.49 3.47
N ALA A 569 26.72 0.60 3.74
CA ALA A 569 26.44 0.08 5.06
C ALA A 569 26.90 -1.38 5.23
N PRO A 570 27.13 -1.83 6.48
CA PRO A 570 27.37 -3.25 6.75
C PRO A 570 26.21 -4.13 6.28
N ALA A 571 26.55 -5.32 5.79
CA ALA A 571 25.58 -6.36 5.47
C ALA A 571 24.82 -6.79 6.74
N VAL A 572 23.55 -7.13 6.60
CA VAL A 572 22.71 -7.59 7.71
C VAL A 572 22.53 -9.10 7.61
N ALA A 573 22.87 -9.82 8.67
CA ALA A 573 22.86 -11.29 8.65
C ALA A 573 21.45 -11.85 8.44
N GLY A 574 21.10 -12.26 7.22
CA GLY A 574 19.79 -12.81 6.86
C GLY A 574 19.57 -12.80 5.36
N GLY A 575 18.31 -12.97 4.94
CA GLY A 575 17.90 -12.88 3.54
C GLY A 575 16.87 -11.77 3.33
N ASP A 576 17.13 -10.58 3.88
CA ASP A 576 16.20 -9.47 3.81
C ASP A 576 16.06 -8.90 2.39
N ARG A 577 15.07 -8.02 2.25
CA ARG A 577 14.64 -7.47 0.98
C ARG A 577 14.53 -5.96 1.05
N ASP A 578 14.77 -5.31 -0.08
CA ASP A 578 14.56 -3.88 -0.25
C ASP A 578 13.07 -3.54 -0.41
N LEU A 579 12.76 -2.28 -0.69
CA LEU A 579 11.40 -1.78 -0.85
C LEU A 579 10.64 -2.48 -2.00
N LEU A 580 11.34 -2.91 -3.05
CA LEU A 580 10.76 -3.61 -4.19
C LEU A 580 10.78 -5.14 -4.04
N GLY A 581 11.17 -5.64 -2.88
CA GLY A 581 11.25 -7.08 -2.63
C GLY A 581 12.46 -7.74 -3.29
N LEU A 582 13.48 -6.97 -3.68
CA LEU A 582 14.73 -7.46 -4.24
C LEU A 582 15.75 -7.75 -3.13
N PRO A 583 16.72 -8.67 -3.34
CA PRO A 583 17.77 -8.93 -2.36
C PRO A 583 18.54 -7.68 -1.95
N ARG A 584 18.81 -7.56 -0.65
CA ARG A 584 19.78 -6.62 -0.06
C ARG A 584 21.19 -7.22 -0.06
N ASP A 585 22.16 -6.39 0.31
CA ASP A 585 23.57 -6.75 0.51
C ASP A 585 24.23 -7.26 -0.80
N VAL A 586 23.87 -6.63 -1.91
CA VAL A 586 24.37 -6.93 -3.25
C VAL A 586 25.64 -6.12 -3.50
N ASP A 587 26.78 -6.79 -3.40
CA ASP A 587 28.07 -6.20 -3.74
C ASP A 587 28.16 -5.89 -5.24
N LEU A 588 28.24 -4.61 -5.58
CA LEU A 588 28.40 -4.17 -6.96
C LEU A 588 29.88 -4.13 -7.32
N ALA A 589 30.27 -5.01 -8.24
CA ALA A 589 31.60 -4.95 -8.84
C ALA A 589 31.94 -3.52 -9.27
N CYS A 590 33.19 -3.10 -8.98
CA CYS A 590 33.76 -1.80 -9.35
C CYS A 590 33.26 -0.59 -8.57
N ARG A 591 32.31 -0.80 -7.66
CA ARG A 591 32.08 0.12 -6.56
C ARG A 591 32.94 -0.34 -5.38
N ALA A 592 33.59 0.61 -4.72
CA ALA A 592 34.31 0.31 -3.49
C ALA A 592 33.35 0.44 -2.30
N ASP A 593 33.29 -0.59 -1.47
CA ASP A 593 32.57 -0.56 -0.20
C ASP A 593 33.11 0.59 0.66
N PHE A 594 32.19 1.39 1.20
CA PHE A 594 32.57 2.37 2.22
C PHE A 594 32.69 1.71 3.59
N ARG A 595 31.63 1.03 4.05
CA ARG A 595 31.64 0.23 5.29
C ARG A 595 31.14 -1.20 5.07
N GLY A 596 30.56 -1.46 3.90
CA GLY A 596 30.09 -2.76 3.47
C GLY A 596 29.24 -2.64 2.20
N ARG A 597 28.88 -3.80 1.66
CA ARG A 597 28.16 -4.00 0.39
C ARG A 597 26.65 -3.69 0.38
N ARG A 598 26.11 -3.02 1.40
CA ARG A 598 24.68 -2.74 1.50
C ARG A 598 24.39 -1.30 1.11
N ASP A 599 23.35 -1.08 0.34
CA ASP A 599 22.89 0.27 0.03
C ASP A 599 22.11 0.88 1.21
N VAL A 600 22.32 2.17 1.43
CA VAL A 600 21.61 2.96 2.43
C VAL A 600 20.27 3.44 1.89
N GLY A 601 19.24 3.41 2.74
CA GLY A 601 17.88 3.77 2.39
C GLY A 601 17.03 2.55 2.04
N THR A 602 16.00 2.79 1.23
CA THR A 602 14.95 1.80 0.92
C THR A 602 15.27 0.86 -0.21
N TYR A 603 16.17 1.23 -1.11
CA TYR A 603 16.45 0.49 -2.34
C TYR A 603 17.82 -0.15 -2.28
N GLU A 604 17.93 -1.33 -2.89
CA GLU A 604 19.21 -1.96 -3.19
C GLU A 604 19.40 -2.03 -4.71
N ARG A 605 20.49 -1.47 -5.21
CA ARG A 605 20.88 -1.67 -6.60
C ARG A 605 21.28 -3.12 -6.83
N GLN A 606 20.64 -3.74 -7.81
CA GLN A 606 20.98 -5.12 -8.22
C GLN A 606 22.13 -5.17 -9.23
N GLN A 607 22.46 -4.04 -9.84
CA GLN A 607 23.52 -3.91 -10.85
C GLN A 607 24.03 -2.46 -10.92
N LEU A 608 25.30 -2.31 -11.31
CA LEU A 608 25.93 -1.00 -11.44
C LEU A 608 25.38 -0.20 -12.63
N LEU A 609 25.14 -0.85 -13.77
CA LEU A 609 24.58 -0.20 -14.96
C LEU A 609 23.06 0.00 -14.85
N PRO A 610 22.49 0.99 -15.57
CA PRO A 610 23.13 1.95 -16.45
C PRO A 610 23.82 3.12 -15.71
N LEU A 611 24.83 3.74 -16.35
CA LEU A 611 25.48 4.97 -15.86
C LEU A 611 24.85 6.23 -16.46
N ALA A 612 24.67 6.25 -17.78
CA ALA A 612 23.91 7.28 -18.49
C ALA A 612 22.42 6.90 -18.48
N LEU A 613 21.55 7.87 -18.25
CA LEU A 613 20.10 7.63 -18.06
C LEU A 613 19.30 8.18 -19.25
N ASN A 614 18.14 7.58 -19.53
CA ASN A 614 17.26 7.93 -20.65
C ASN A 614 18.03 8.09 -21.98
N VAL A 615 18.81 7.08 -22.34
CA VAL A 615 19.77 7.13 -23.46
C VAL A 615 19.20 6.70 -24.81
N GLY A 616 18.10 5.96 -24.80
CA GLY A 616 17.36 5.56 -26.00
C GLY A 616 16.31 6.58 -26.43
N PHE A 617 16.03 7.61 -25.61
CA PHE A 617 15.06 8.66 -25.93
C PHE A 617 13.73 8.14 -26.47
N ASP A 618 13.26 7.00 -25.95
CA ASP A 618 12.11 6.29 -26.51
C ASP A 618 10.86 7.18 -26.51
N ASP A 619 10.61 7.89 -25.41
CA ASP A 619 9.41 8.70 -25.22
C ASP A 619 9.67 10.21 -25.10
N ASP A 620 10.86 10.62 -24.63
CA ASP A 620 11.16 12.01 -24.30
C ASP A 620 12.69 12.32 -24.25
N LEU A 621 13.05 13.56 -23.89
CA LEU A 621 14.43 14.00 -23.61
C LEU A 621 14.70 14.19 -22.10
N ARG A 622 13.92 13.57 -21.22
CA ARG A 622 14.04 13.73 -19.77
C ARG A 622 15.44 13.33 -19.30
N LEU A 623 15.90 13.89 -18.19
CA LEU A 623 17.26 13.67 -17.65
C LEU A 623 18.40 14.23 -18.53
N TRP A 624 18.08 14.88 -19.64
CA TRP A 624 19.01 15.63 -20.47
C TRP A 624 18.64 17.11 -20.45
N SER A 625 19.61 17.97 -20.16
CA SER A 625 19.45 19.43 -20.25
C SER A 625 19.36 19.81 -21.72
N ALA A 626 18.13 19.84 -22.25
CA ALA A 626 17.87 20.03 -23.67
C ALA A 626 18.12 21.47 -24.10
N THR A 627 19.14 21.64 -24.95
CA THR A 627 19.44 22.88 -25.67
C THR A 627 19.51 22.54 -27.15
N HIS A 628 18.92 23.35 -28.04
CA HIS A 628 18.86 23.09 -29.50
C HIS A 628 18.43 21.65 -29.88
N THR A 629 17.67 20.97 -29.03
CA THR A 629 17.32 19.56 -29.19
C THR A 629 15.84 19.37 -28.95
N THR A 630 15.19 18.63 -29.83
CA THR A 630 13.79 18.22 -29.73
C THR A 630 13.69 16.71 -29.80
N TRP A 631 12.69 16.12 -29.14
CA TRP A 631 12.37 14.71 -29.34
C TRP A 631 11.67 14.51 -30.69
N ASP A 632 12.05 13.47 -31.44
CA ASP A 632 11.44 13.11 -32.73
C ASP A 632 10.98 11.65 -32.73
N GLY A 633 9.70 11.43 -32.45
CA GLY A 633 9.03 10.11 -32.49
C GLY A 633 8.83 9.50 -33.88
N THR A 634 9.37 10.11 -34.94
CA THR A 634 9.33 9.52 -36.29
C THR A 634 10.63 8.82 -36.68
N ARG A 635 11.64 8.88 -35.81
CA ARG A 635 13.00 8.42 -36.06
C ARG A 635 13.51 7.66 -34.85
N ASP A 636 13.97 6.46 -35.09
CA ASP A 636 14.49 5.57 -34.05
C ASP A 636 15.55 4.63 -34.67
N ALA A 637 16.61 4.36 -33.93
CA ALA A 637 17.68 3.44 -34.30
C ALA A 637 17.42 2.01 -33.80
N ALA A 638 16.80 1.83 -32.63
CA ALA A 638 16.84 0.60 -31.85
C ALA A 638 15.50 0.18 -31.20
N GLY A 639 14.47 1.01 -31.19
CA GLY A 639 13.22 0.77 -30.47
C GLY A 639 12.05 0.20 -31.28
N SER A 640 10.88 0.23 -30.64
CA SER A 640 9.60 -0.27 -31.15
C SER A 640 8.96 0.68 -32.18
N ALA A 641 7.82 0.31 -32.79
CA ALA A 641 7.22 1.10 -33.88
C ALA A 641 6.75 2.53 -33.50
N ASP A 642 6.88 2.93 -32.23
CA ASP A 642 6.40 4.20 -31.68
C ASP A 642 7.43 4.93 -30.78
N SER A 643 8.71 4.51 -30.77
CA SER A 643 9.79 5.19 -30.05
C SER A 643 10.49 6.25 -30.90
N GLY A 644 11.21 7.17 -30.25
CA GLY A 644 11.85 8.32 -30.87
C GLY A 644 13.36 8.41 -30.69
N SER A 645 13.90 9.57 -31.06
CA SER A 645 15.32 9.89 -30.89
C SER A 645 15.52 11.38 -30.61
N ALA A 646 16.71 11.75 -30.15
CA ALA A 646 17.06 13.14 -29.92
C ALA A 646 17.48 13.83 -31.22
N HIS A 647 16.73 14.85 -31.65
CA HIS A 647 17.02 15.65 -32.83
C HIS A 647 17.69 16.97 -32.45
N VAL A 648 18.99 17.08 -32.74
CA VAL A 648 19.75 18.34 -32.57
C VAL A 648 19.59 19.18 -33.83
N LEU A 649 19.09 20.40 -33.68
CA LEU A 649 18.82 21.34 -34.77
C LEU A 649 19.23 22.77 -34.40
N LEU A 650 20.12 23.36 -35.20
CA LEU A 650 20.51 24.77 -35.04
C LEU A 650 20.78 25.42 -36.40
N THR A 651 20.15 26.56 -36.64
CA THR A 651 20.51 27.48 -37.73
C THR A 651 21.43 28.56 -37.20
N ALA A 652 22.63 28.70 -37.77
CA ALA A 652 23.66 29.60 -37.28
C ALA A 652 24.51 30.22 -38.40
N PRO A 653 25.25 31.32 -38.13
CA PRO A 653 26.23 31.88 -39.05
C PRO A 653 27.38 30.90 -39.34
N GLN A 654 28.05 31.04 -40.50
CA GLN A 654 29.06 30.08 -41.00
C GLN A 654 30.25 29.81 -40.09
N ASN A 655 30.59 30.73 -39.18
CA ASN A 655 31.67 30.51 -38.23
C ASN A 655 31.33 29.51 -37.13
N VAL A 656 30.07 29.10 -37.00
CA VAL A 656 29.61 28.06 -36.07
C VAL A 656 29.49 26.75 -36.84
N THR A 657 30.47 25.86 -36.75
CA THR A 657 30.46 24.58 -37.49
C THR A 657 29.92 23.41 -36.67
N ARG A 658 29.48 23.66 -35.43
CA ARG A 658 28.95 22.66 -34.51
C ARG A 658 27.85 23.24 -33.63
N ALA A 659 26.71 22.55 -33.62
CA ALA A 659 25.65 22.74 -32.66
C ALA A 659 25.89 21.83 -31.45
N PHE A 660 25.84 22.44 -30.26
CA PHE A 660 25.76 21.70 -29.00
C PHE A 660 24.30 21.58 -28.62
N GLY A 661 23.88 20.33 -28.50
CA GLY A 661 22.53 19.89 -28.22
C GLY A 661 22.30 19.67 -26.72
N ALA A 662 21.45 18.69 -26.41
CA ALA A 662 21.16 18.28 -25.06
C ALA A 662 22.41 17.70 -24.38
N SER A 663 22.48 17.81 -23.06
CA SER A 663 23.60 17.27 -22.28
C SER A 663 23.15 16.56 -21.01
N GLN A 664 23.88 15.53 -20.62
CA GLN A 664 23.72 14.85 -19.33
C GLN A 664 25.04 14.90 -18.56
N CYS A 665 24.94 15.28 -17.28
CA CYS A 665 26.04 15.15 -16.34
C CYS A 665 25.96 13.78 -15.67
N ILE A 666 27.05 13.01 -15.73
CA ILE A 666 27.10 11.64 -15.25
C ILE A 666 28.18 11.54 -14.16
N PRO A 667 27.81 11.53 -12.87
CA PRO A 667 28.76 11.23 -11.81
C PRO A 667 29.32 9.82 -11.96
N LEU A 668 30.62 9.64 -11.74
CA LEU A 668 31.32 8.39 -12.00
C LEU A 668 31.47 7.57 -10.71
N PRO A 669 31.15 6.25 -10.73
CA PRO A 669 31.10 5.43 -9.51
C PRO A 669 32.47 5.10 -8.91
N GLY A 670 33.54 5.20 -9.70
CA GLY A 670 34.90 4.86 -9.26
C GLY A 670 35.94 4.99 -10.37
N PRO A 671 37.20 4.62 -10.11
CA PRO A 671 38.21 4.54 -11.15
C PRO A 671 37.90 3.43 -12.16
N GLY A 672 38.44 3.55 -13.36
CA GLY A 672 38.31 2.54 -14.39
C GLY A 672 38.32 3.09 -15.80
N ARG A 673 38.06 2.18 -16.74
CA ARG A 673 37.99 2.43 -18.17
C ARG A 673 36.53 2.54 -18.60
N TYR A 674 36.12 3.75 -18.92
CA TYR A 674 34.77 4.04 -19.41
C TYR A 674 34.74 3.98 -20.93
N THR A 675 33.73 3.33 -21.49
CA THR A 675 33.57 3.19 -22.95
C THR A 675 32.27 3.83 -23.40
N LEU A 676 32.36 4.87 -24.23
CA LEU A 676 31.24 5.68 -24.72
C LEU A 676 30.97 5.39 -26.21
N ASN A 677 29.72 5.13 -26.56
CA ASN A 677 29.25 4.95 -27.93
C ASN A 677 27.78 5.38 -28.09
N GLY A 678 27.23 5.29 -29.30
CA GLY A 678 25.80 5.47 -29.56
C GLY A 678 25.46 5.36 -31.05
N PHE A 679 24.19 5.50 -31.39
CA PHE A 679 23.73 5.56 -32.77
C PHE A 679 23.53 7.00 -33.21
N GLY A 680 23.90 7.29 -34.46
CA GLY A 680 23.70 8.62 -35.02
C GLY A 680 23.44 8.62 -36.52
N ARG A 681 22.68 9.62 -36.95
CA ARG A 681 22.39 9.89 -38.36
C ARG A 681 22.40 11.40 -38.64
N GLY A 682 22.82 11.75 -39.85
CA GLY A 682 22.78 13.12 -40.35
C GLY A 682 21.47 13.45 -41.07
N SER A 683 21.39 14.69 -41.56
CA SER A 683 20.30 15.24 -42.38
C SER A 683 20.15 14.61 -43.78
N GLY A 684 21.12 13.81 -44.24
CA GLY A 684 20.96 12.95 -45.42
C GLY A 684 21.27 13.60 -46.78
N GLY A 685 22.36 14.37 -46.88
CA GLY A 685 22.93 14.80 -48.17
C GLY A 685 23.78 13.71 -48.88
N THR A 686 24.26 13.97 -50.10
CA THR A 686 25.35 13.17 -50.72
C THR A 686 26.53 13.09 -49.74
N LEU A 687 27.32 11.99 -49.74
CA LEU A 687 28.42 11.69 -48.77
C LEU A 687 29.39 12.84 -48.42
N VAL A 688 29.44 13.91 -49.20
CA VAL A 688 30.30 15.09 -49.04
C VAL A 688 29.61 16.25 -48.29
N ASN A 689 28.28 16.24 -48.15
CA ASN A 689 27.46 17.40 -47.75
C ASN A 689 26.50 17.13 -46.58
N ALA A 690 26.60 15.97 -45.93
CA ALA A 690 25.69 15.59 -44.84
C ALA A 690 26.26 16.03 -43.48
N ASP A 691 25.37 16.51 -42.60
CA ASP A 691 25.71 16.80 -41.21
C ASP A 691 26.10 15.54 -40.46
N TYR A 692 26.90 15.72 -39.41
CA TYR A 692 27.43 14.65 -38.58
C TYR A 692 26.74 14.65 -37.22
N ALA A 693 26.16 13.51 -36.85
CA ALA A 693 25.83 13.20 -35.48
C ALA A 693 27.11 12.91 -34.70
N GLY A 694 27.22 13.39 -33.45
CA GLY A 694 28.35 13.08 -32.60
C GLY A 694 28.07 13.29 -31.11
N LEU A 695 28.95 12.74 -30.28
CA LEU A 695 28.97 12.94 -28.83
C LEU A 695 30.22 13.74 -28.48
N TYR A 696 30.03 14.90 -27.85
CA TYR A 696 31.12 15.61 -27.18
C TYR A 696 31.15 15.18 -25.72
N TRP A 697 32.33 15.04 -25.14
CA TRP A 697 32.47 14.63 -23.75
C TRP A 697 33.59 15.38 -23.02
N GLU A 698 33.40 15.56 -21.71
CA GLU A 698 34.38 16.15 -20.79
C GLU A 698 34.49 15.31 -19.52
N LEU A 699 35.68 14.77 -19.25
CA LEU A 699 36.01 14.13 -17.98
C LEU A 699 36.55 15.19 -17.01
N ARG A 700 35.99 15.21 -15.80
CA ARG A 700 36.45 16.05 -14.69
C ARG A 700 36.64 15.20 -13.45
N HIS A 701 37.81 15.29 -12.83
CA HIS A 701 38.10 14.59 -11.58
C HIS A 701 37.31 15.17 -10.40
N ASP A 702 36.97 16.46 -10.47
CA ASP A 702 36.18 17.21 -9.47
C ASP A 702 35.13 18.11 -10.18
N GLY A 703 34.24 17.50 -10.96
CA GLY A 703 33.20 18.23 -11.71
C GLY A 703 31.94 18.52 -10.89
N GLY A 704 31.72 17.76 -9.81
CA GLY A 704 30.52 17.87 -8.95
C GLY A 704 29.23 17.46 -9.68
N GLU A 705 28.08 17.69 -9.02
CA GLU A 705 26.77 17.22 -9.51
C GLU A 705 26.30 17.87 -10.82
N THR A 706 26.91 18.98 -11.22
CA THR A 706 26.59 19.70 -12.46
C THR A 706 27.65 19.52 -13.55
N CYS A 707 28.71 18.74 -13.31
CA CYS A 707 29.86 18.56 -14.21
C CYS A 707 30.51 19.90 -14.63
N SER A 708 30.35 20.96 -13.85
CA SER A 708 30.84 22.31 -14.16
C SER A 708 32.04 22.73 -13.32
N GLY A 709 32.43 21.91 -12.33
CA GLY A 709 33.58 22.16 -11.47
C GLY A 709 34.91 22.13 -12.24
N GLY A 710 35.72 23.18 -12.10
CA GLY A 710 37.08 23.26 -12.64
C GLY A 710 37.18 23.35 -14.17
N THR A 711 38.36 23.04 -14.72
CA THR A 711 38.55 22.83 -16.17
C THR A 711 38.51 21.32 -16.47
N PRO A 712 38.02 20.90 -17.65
CA PRO A 712 38.08 19.49 -18.06
C PRO A 712 39.50 18.93 -17.97
N ASN A 713 39.65 17.76 -17.36
CA ASN A 713 40.92 17.03 -17.30
C ASN A 713 41.21 16.32 -18.63
N ALA A 714 40.15 15.82 -19.27
CA ALA A 714 40.18 15.32 -20.63
C ALA A 714 38.87 15.67 -21.33
N SER A 715 38.91 15.82 -22.64
CA SER A 715 37.72 16.00 -23.46
C SER A 715 37.95 15.44 -24.85
N GLY A 716 36.86 15.16 -25.56
CA GLY A 716 36.95 14.63 -26.91
C GLY A 716 35.62 14.67 -27.64
N HIS A 717 35.66 14.18 -28.88
CA HIS A 717 34.48 14.08 -29.72
C HIS A 717 34.47 12.73 -30.42
N LEU A 718 33.32 12.06 -30.36
CA LEU A 718 33.01 10.85 -31.12
C LEU A 718 32.05 11.19 -32.25
N SER A 719 32.42 10.90 -33.49
CA SER A 719 31.49 10.98 -34.62
C SER A 719 30.70 9.66 -34.70
N LEU A 720 29.38 9.74 -34.64
CA LEU A 720 28.48 8.58 -34.67
C LEU A 720 28.12 8.18 -36.10
N GLY A 721 27.75 9.16 -36.92
CA GLY A 721 27.34 8.89 -38.30
C GLY A 721 27.01 10.16 -39.08
N ARG A 722 27.15 10.06 -40.40
CA ARG A 722 26.80 11.12 -41.38
C ARG A 722 25.78 10.67 -42.42
N SER A 723 25.34 9.42 -42.33
CA SER A 723 24.42 8.84 -43.32
C SER A 723 22.97 9.24 -43.01
N SER A 724 22.08 9.05 -43.97
CA SER A 724 20.63 9.19 -43.77
C SER A 724 20.02 8.08 -42.91
N SER A 725 20.77 7.01 -42.64
CA SER A 725 20.42 5.92 -41.73
C SER A 725 21.23 6.04 -40.43
N PHE A 726 20.68 5.51 -39.33
CA PHE A 726 21.43 5.36 -38.09
C PHE A 726 22.61 4.41 -38.28
N ASN A 727 23.77 4.82 -37.78
CA ASN A 727 24.96 3.98 -37.70
C ASN A 727 25.56 4.11 -36.30
N GLN A 728 26.25 3.06 -35.87
CA GLN A 728 27.06 3.05 -34.68
C GLN A 728 28.54 2.83 -35.07
N PRO A 729 29.48 3.64 -34.55
CA PRO A 729 30.90 3.43 -34.74
C PRO A 729 31.36 2.06 -34.23
N GLY A 730 32.14 1.34 -35.04
CA GLY A 730 32.75 0.07 -34.63
C GLY A 730 33.89 0.21 -33.61
N ILE A 731 34.38 1.44 -33.39
CA ILE A 731 35.38 1.75 -32.35
C ILE A 731 34.76 2.79 -31.42
N PRO A 732 34.40 2.42 -30.18
CA PRO A 732 33.91 3.37 -29.18
C PRO A 732 35.05 4.26 -28.65
N VAL A 733 34.69 5.35 -27.95
CA VAL A 733 35.69 6.13 -27.21
C VAL A 733 36.00 5.48 -25.89
N THR A 734 37.28 5.41 -25.54
CA THR A 734 37.76 5.00 -24.22
C THR A 734 38.17 6.24 -23.41
N ILE A 735 37.68 6.32 -22.18
CA ILE A 735 37.92 7.41 -21.23
C ILE A 735 38.48 6.77 -19.96
N GLU A 736 39.69 7.15 -19.58
CA GLU A 736 40.40 6.56 -18.43
C GLU A 736 40.30 7.48 -17.21
N LEU A 737 39.93 6.91 -16.07
CA LEU A 737 40.00 7.56 -14.77
C LEU A 737 40.85 6.70 -13.82
N GLY A 738 42.06 7.15 -13.50
CA GLY A 738 42.96 6.41 -12.62
C GLY A 738 42.53 6.44 -11.15
N GLU A 739 42.97 5.46 -10.36
CA GLU A 739 42.64 5.33 -8.92
C GLU A 739 42.96 6.58 -8.10
N THR A 740 44.12 7.19 -8.31
CA THR A 740 44.55 8.40 -7.58
C THR A 740 43.86 9.68 -8.07
N GLN A 741 43.17 9.61 -9.20
CA GLN A 741 42.44 10.72 -9.81
C GLN A 741 40.95 10.67 -9.49
N ALA A 742 40.41 9.47 -9.25
CA ALA A 742 39.03 9.26 -8.90
C ALA A 742 38.70 9.93 -7.56
N THR A 743 37.65 10.72 -7.55
CA THR A 743 37.07 11.30 -6.35
C THR A 743 35.57 11.05 -6.38
N TYR A 744 34.89 11.22 -5.24
CA TYR A 744 33.42 11.14 -5.21
C TYR A 744 32.75 12.19 -6.12
N ARG A 745 33.47 13.24 -6.54
CA ARG A 745 33.00 14.32 -7.43
C ARG A 745 33.48 14.14 -8.88
N SER A 746 34.12 13.02 -9.20
CA SER A 746 34.46 12.67 -10.56
C SER A 746 33.20 12.53 -11.40
N SER A 747 33.23 13.09 -12.60
CA SER A 747 32.04 13.20 -13.44
C SER A 747 32.41 13.26 -14.92
N LEU A 748 31.48 12.82 -15.76
CA LEU A 748 31.55 12.86 -17.21
C LEU A 748 30.37 13.66 -17.73
N LEU A 749 30.64 14.78 -18.40
CA LEU A 749 29.63 15.47 -19.19
C LEU A 749 29.56 14.81 -20.56
N VAL A 750 28.35 14.45 -21.01
CA VAL A 750 28.10 14.01 -22.39
C VAL A 750 27.14 14.99 -23.04
N VAL A 751 27.48 15.47 -24.23
CA VAL A 751 26.70 16.45 -25.00
C VAL A 751 26.43 15.92 -26.40
N LEU A 752 25.17 15.96 -26.81
CA LEU A 752 24.75 15.63 -28.17
C LEU A 752 25.22 16.73 -29.12
N THR A 753 25.70 16.37 -30.31
CA THR A 753 26.19 17.38 -31.28
C THR A 753 25.74 17.08 -32.70
N ALA A 754 25.44 18.15 -33.43
CA ALA A 754 25.33 18.14 -34.89
C ALA A 754 26.47 19.01 -35.44
N SER A 755 27.33 18.47 -36.31
CA SER A 755 28.40 19.24 -36.96
C SER A 755 28.13 19.40 -38.44
N GLU A 756 28.40 20.59 -38.98
CA GLU A 756 28.23 20.89 -40.41
C GLU A 756 29.23 20.10 -41.25
N GLY A 757 28.76 19.51 -42.34
CA GLY A 757 29.59 18.76 -43.27
C GLY A 757 30.03 19.52 -44.52
N ASN A 758 29.41 20.66 -44.81
CA ASN A 758 29.71 21.49 -45.97
C ASN A 758 30.75 22.58 -45.66
N THR A 759 31.45 23.00 -46.72
CA THR A 759 32.06 24.33 -46.76
C THR A 759 31.01 25.31 -47.31
N VAL A 760 30.19 25.90 -46.44
CA VAL A 760 29.19 26.88 -46.88
C VAL A 760 29.90 28.22 -47.15
N VAL A 761 29.60 28.90 -48.27
CA VAL A 761 30.20 30.19 -48.65
C VAL A 761 29.12 31.28 -48.70
N GLY A 762 29.09 32.14 -47.68
CA GLY A 762 28.08 33.20 -47.44
C GLY A 762 26.74 32.70 -46.85
N GLY A 763 26.22 33.38 -45.81
CA GLY A 763 24.87 33.17 -45.24
C GLY A 763 24.81 32.36 -43.92
N GLU A 764 23.60 32.04 -43.46
CA GLU A 764 23.36 31.08 -42.36
C GLU A 764 23.29 29.64 -42.92
N HIS A 765 23.57 28.66 -42.07
CA HIS A 765 23.42 27.24 -42.38
C HIS A 765 22.74 26.50 -41.23
N THR A 766 22.20 25.31 -41.49
CA THR A 766 21.45 24.53 -40.53
C THR A 766 22.14 23.19 -40.29
N MET A 767 22.59 22.98 -39.05
CA MET A 767 23.11 21.69 -38.60
C MET A 767 21.96 20.86 -38.05
N SER A 768 21.77 19.65 -38.59
CA SER A 768 20.68 18.77 -38.19
C SER A 768 21.14 17.31 -38.09
N ALA A 769 21.02 16.71 -36.90
CA ALA A 769 21.38 15.31 -36.67
C ALA A 769 20.50 14.65 -35.61
N TRP A 770 20.31 13.33 -35.72
CA TRP A 770 19.62 12.54 -34.70
C TRP A 770 20.60 11.61 -34.00
N ILE A 771 20.45 11.48 -32.69
CA ILE A 771 21.25 10.64 -31.81
C ILE A 771 20.31 9.74 -30.99
N ASP A 772 20.73 8.51 -30.79
CA ASP A 772 19.95 7.47 -30.12
C ASP A 772 20.85 6.41 -29.45
N ASP A 773 20.29 5.64 -28.52
CA ASP A 773 20.85 4.49 -27.80
C ASP A 773 22.33 4.68 -27.39
N ILE A 774 22.55 5.69 -26.56
CA ILE A 774 23.89 6.03 -26.04
C ILE A 774 24.33 4.99 -25.01
N THR A 775 25.47 4.36 -25.23
CA THR A 775 26.03 3.38 -24.30
C THR A 775 27.22 3.98 -23.56
N LEU A 776 27.18 3.92 -22.23
CA LEU A 776 28.34 4.19 -21.36
C LEU A 776 28.56 2.99 -20.44
N THR A 777 29.60 2.21 -20.72
CA THR A 777 29.97 1.04 -19.92
C THR A 777 31.24 1.32 -19.12
N LEU A 778 31.40 0.58 -18.03
CA LEU A 778 32.58 0.62 -17.17
C LEU A 778 33.26 -0.75 -17.19
N ASP A 779 34.54 -0.75 -17.57
CA ASP A 779 35.48 -1.85 -17.36
C ASP A 779 36.48 -1.43 -16.29
N CYS A 780 36.63 -2.24 -15.27
CA CYS A 780 37.23 -1.82 -14.02
C CYS A 780 38.69 -2.23 -14.07
N GLN A 781 39.60 -1.27 -13.95
CA GLN A 781 41.02 -1.60 -13.95
C GLN A 781 41.33 -2.39 -12.67
N GLY A 782 41.45 -3.72 -12.79
CA GLY A 782 41.69 -4.63 -11.65
C GLY A 782 40.92 -5.96 -11.72
N ASP A 783 40.95 -6.65 -12.87
CA ASP A 783 40.37 -8.00 -13.08
C ASP A 783 40.61 -8.94 -11.86
N PRO A 784 39.62 -9.77 -11.47
CA PRO A 784 39.29 -10.21 -10.11
C PRO A 784 40.18 -11.34 -9.54
N SER A 785 41.41 -11.49 -10.02
CA SER A 785 42.38 -12.44 -9.47
C SER A 785 43.07 -11.95 -8.18
N ASP A 786 42.82 -10.70 -7.76
CA ASP A 786 43.44 -10.09 -6.57
C ASP A 786 42.45 -9.83 -5.41
N LEU A 787 41.28 -10.47 -5.45
CA LEU A 787 40.30 -10.45 -4.35
C LEU A 787 40.75 -11.23 -3.11
N ILE A 788 41.91 -11.91 -3.14
CA ILE A 788 42.44 -12.69 -2.00
C ILE A 788 43.11 -11.80 -0.94
N PHE A 789 43.45 -10.54 -1.23
CA PHE A 789 44.32 -9.74 -0.36
C PHE A 789 43.75 -8.38 0.11
N ARG A 790 42.46 -8.06 -0.13
CA ARG A 790 41.87 -6.80 0.39
C ARG A 790 41.34 -6.92 1.83
N ASP A 791 41.13 -8.15 2.33
CA ASP A 791 40.83 -8.38 3.73
C ASP A 791 42.15 -8.39 4.53
N ASP A 792 42.67 -7.19 4.82
CA ASP A 792 43.71 -7.02 5.82
C ASP A 792 43.22 -7.64 7.13
N PHE A 793 43.91 -8.70 7.53
CA PHE A 793 43.80 -9.37 8.82
C PHE A 793 44.12 -8.37 9.94
N GLU A 794 43.19 -7.53 10.37
CA GLU A 794 43.28 -6.84 11.66
C GLU A 794 41.93 -6.80 12.39
N LEU A 795 41.69 -7.86 13.18
CA LEU A 795 40.99 -7.78 14.47
C LEU A 795 42.05 -7.50 15.55
N PRO A 796 41.71 -6.77 16.63
CA PRO A 796 40.89 -7.33 17.71
C PRO A 796 39.49 -6.72 17.86
#